data_AF-A0A6J5W652-F1
#
_entry.id   AF-A0A6J5W652-F1
#
_cell.length_a   1.000
_cell.length_b   1.000
_cell.length_c   1.000
_cell.angle_alpha   90.00
_cell.angle_beta   90.00
_cell.angle_gamma   90.00
#
_symmetry.space_group_name_H-M   'P 1'
#
loop_
_entity.id
_entity.type
_entity.pdbx_description
1 polymer ?
#
loop_
_entity_poly.entity_id
_entity_poly.type
_entity_poly.pdbx_seq_one_letter_code
_entity_poly.pdbx_strand_id
1 'polypeptide(L)'
;MEMESRDGGSVFAHIPKVPEVPLYALQVAYGKDLSPLKLNLGFGVYRTEDGKPFILNVVRRVERLLVNDMSNFKEYLPITGIAEFNRWSARLILGADSAAIKETRVTTVQCLSGTGSLRIGAEFLAKHYPQHHTVYMSQPTYGNHPNLFSVAGLAIKTYRYYDPETCGLDFQGMLEDLQSAPSGAIVLLQACAHNPTGVDPTIPQWEQIRQLMRSKGLLPFFDSAYQGFVSGNLDDDAQSIRLFVADGSECLIAQSYSKIMGLYGERVGALSIVCKTAEVASHVESQLKLVIRPMYSNPPIHGAAIAAAILKDRDLYNEWSIEVKAMNDRLISMRQHLFDALCDKGTPGDWSHITKHVGMFTFSGLNPEQVAFMTKEYHIYMPSDGRINMAGLGTKTVPHLVDAIHAAASTIAKYGRTETQSTPLNLEARANHNIQWAMSTYLVLDSYLQNGFPRRSTDSFNPTARSNAPDEINDDPWFTSPDAHSSSPAFSSSSSSSSSDRRINALVRHLDSSAMDPNNNSSISASPTSAHANSVFAHVVRAPEDPILGVTVAYNKDPSPAKLNLGVGAYRTEEGKPLVLNVVRKAEQLLVNDRSRVKEYLPIVGLADFNKLSAKLILGADSPPIQENRITTVQCLSGTGSLRVGGEFLAKHYHERTIYIPQPTWGNHTKIFTLAGLSVKSYRYYDPATRGLNFQGLLEDLRSAPAGAIVLLHACAHNPTGVDPTLEQWEQIRQLVRSRGLLPFFDSAYQGFASGSLDADAASVRRFAADGGECLIAQSYAKNMGLYGERVGALSIVCKTADVASKVESQLKLVIRPMYSNPPIHGASIVATILKDRDLFDEWTIELKAMADRIISMRHQLFESLRAKGTPGDWSHIIKQIGMFTFTGLNSEQVAFMTKEYHIYMTSDGRISMAGLSSRTVPHLTEAIHAAVTRVA
;
A
#
# COMPACT_ATOMS: atom_id res chain seq x y z
N MET A 1 27.06 -11.02 -22.62
CA MET A 1 26.04 -11.26 -23.67
C MET A 1 25.86 -9.94 -24.39
N GLU A 2 26.80 -9.67 -25.29
CA GLU A 2 26.99 -8.37 -25.92
C GLU A 2 26.00 -8.20 -27.08
N MET A 3 25.19 -7.14 -26.98
CA MET A 3 24.93 -6.18 -28.06
C MET A 3 24.63 -6.72 -29.48
N GLU A 4 23.53 -7.46 -29.63
CA GLU A 4 22.80 -7.57 -30.90
C GLU A 4 21.41 -6.94 -30.77
N SER A 5 21.32 -5.61 -30.95
CA SER A 5 20.05 -4.96 -31.33
C SER A 5 20.28 -3.80 -32.31
N ARG A 6 21.26 -3.96 -33.20
CA ARG A 6 21.35 -3.12 -34.41
C ARG A 6 20.24 -3.41 -35.41
N ASP A 7 19.53 -4.54 -35.26
CA ASP A 7 18.25 -4.82 -35.91
C ASP A 7 17.10 -4.47 -34.95
N GLY A 8 16.08 -3.78 -35.45
CA GLY A 8 14.98 -3.15 -34.70
C GLY A 8 14.02 -4.05 -33.90
N GLY A 9 14.52 -5.11 -33.26
CA GLY A 9 13.81 -5.97 -32.32
C GLY A 9 13.44 -5.27 -31.00
N SER A 10 12.62 -5.94 -30.19
CA SER A 10 12.18 -5.41 -28.89
C SER A 10 13.30 -5.43 -27.86
N VAL A 11 13.40 -4.36 -27.06
CA VAL A 11 14.30 -4.31 -25.89
C VAL A 11 13.86 -5.23 -24.75
N PHE A 12 12.69 -5.86 -24.89
CA PHE A 12 12.10 -6.81 -23.95
C PHE A 12 11.96 -8.22 -24.54
N ALA A 13 12.54 -8.49 -25.73
CA ALA A 13 12.41 -9.78 -26.41
C ALA A 13 12.96 -10.96 -25.58
N HIS A 14 13.99 -10.71 -24.76
CA HIS A 14 14.63 -11.69 -23.88
C HIS A 14 13.81 -12.05 -22.64
N ILE A 15 12.74 -11.32 -22.34
CA ILE A 15 11.93 -11.55 -21.15
C ILE A 15 11.15 -12.87 -21.32
N PRO A 16 11.27 -13.82 -20.38
CA PRO A 16 10.50 -15.05 -20.44
C PRO A 16 9.04 -14.80 -20.06
N LYS A 17 8.14 -15.59 -20.64
CA LYS A 17 6.74 -15.65 -20.21
C LYS A 17 6.67 -16.47 -18.94
N VAL A 18 6.13 -15.90 -17.86
CA VAL A 18 5.92 -16.61 -16.60
C VAL A 18 4.54 -17.27 -16.61
N PRO A 19 4.41 -18.52 -16.12
CA PRO A 19 3.11 -19.12 -15.85
C PRO A 19 2.27 -18.26 -14.90
N GLU A 20 0.95 -18.39 -15.02
CA GLU A 20 0.05 -17.75 -14.05
C GLU A 20 0.32 -18.26 -12.64
N VAL A 21 0.24 -17.35 -11.66
CA VAL A 21 0.35 -17.71 -10.24
C VAL A 21 -0.72 -18.77 -9.95
N PRO A 22 -0.39 -19.93 -9.34
CA PRO A 22 -1.28 -21.10 -9.28
C PRO A 22 -2.71 -20.79 -8.82
N LEU A 23 -2.85 -19.93 -7.80
CA LEU A 23 -4.16 -19.52 -7.29
C LEU A 23 -4.99 -18.75 -8.34
N TYR A 24 -4.37 -17.86 -9.12
CA TYR A 24 -5.05 -17.12 -10.20
C TYR A 24 -5.28 -18.00 -11.43
N ALA A 25 -4.35 -18.91 -11.75
CA ALA A 25 -4.54 -19.91 -12.80
C ALA A 25 -5.80 -20.74 -12.55
N LEU A 26 -6.01 -21.16 -11.30
CA LEU A 26 -7.20 -21.88 -10.84
C LEU A 26 -8.48 -21.06 -11.05
N GLN A 27 -8.46 -19.75 -10.72
CA GLN A 27 -9.60 -18.87 -10.94
C GLN A 27 -9.93 -18.73 -12.43
N VAL A 28 -8.91 -18.62 -13.29
CA VAL A 28 -9.09 -18.56 -14.75
C VAL A 28 -9.71 -19.86 -15.26
N ALA A 29 -9.22 -21.01 -14.79
CA ALA A 29 -9.78 -22.32 -15.16
C ALA A 29 -11.25 -22.45 -14.71
N TYR A 30 -11.55 -22.13 -13.46
CA TYR A 30 -12.92 -22.09 -12.92
C TYR A 30 -13.84 -21.15 -13.72
N GLY A 31 -13.33 -20.00 -14.16
CA GLY A 31 -14.08 -19.05 -14.98
C GLY A 31 -14.45 -19.59 -16.36
N LYS A 32 -13.59 -20.42 -16.97
CA LYS A 32 -13.80 -21.06 -18.27
C LYS A 32 -14.70 -22.29 -18.21
N ASP A 33 -14.81 -22.92 -17.05
CA ASP A 33 -15.67 -24.08 -16.85
C ASP A 33 -17.15 -23.67 -16.96
N LEU A 34 -17.91 -24.34 -17.82
CA LEU A 34 -19.34 -24.08 -18.03
C LEU A 34 -20.23 -25.04 -17.22
N SER A 35 -19.64 -25.98 -16.48
CA SER A 35 -20.39 -26.94 -15.68
C SER A 35 -21.24 -26.22 -14.62
N PRO A 36 -22.53 -26.58 -14.48
CA PRO A 36 -23.37 -26.04 -13.42
C PRO A 36 -22.99 -26.57 -12.02
N LEU A 37 -22.15 -27.61 -11.96
CA LEU A 37 -21.65 -28.22 -10.72
C LEU A 37 -20.31 -27.64 -10.27
N LYS A 38 -19.73 -26.70 -11.03
CA LYS A 38 -18.40 -26.18 -10.72
C LYS A 38 -18.36 -25.51 -9.34
N LEU A 39 -17.30 -25.78 -8.58
CA LEU A 39 -17.12 -25.25 -7.24
C LEU A 39 -15.70 -24.70 -7.08
N ASN A 40 -15.56 -23.49 -6.53
CA ASN A 40 -14.26 -22.88 -6.29
C ASN A 40 -13.98 -22.77 -4.79
N LEU A 41 -13.02 -23.56 -4.34
CA LEU A 41 -12.57 -23.61 -2.95
C LEU A 41 -11.13 -23.09 -2.81
N GLY A 42 -10.58 -22.48 -3.85
CA GLY A 42 -9.20 -21.98 -3.83
C GLY A 42 -9.07 -20.58 -3.25
N PHE A 43 -9.88 -19.63 -3.69
CA PHE A 43 -9.74 -18.24 -3.25
C PHE A 43 -10.29 -18.02 -1.84
N GLY A 44 -9.55 -17.27 -1.02
CA GLY A 44 -9.93 -16.90 0.35
C GLY A 44 -10.98 -15.79 0.40
N VAL A 45 -12.20 -16.10 -0.05
CA VAL A 45 -13.36 -15.20 -0.06
C VAL A 45 -14.51 -15.90 0.67
N TYR A 46 -15.14 -15.19 1.59
CA TYR A 46 -16.36 -15.65 2.25
C TYR A 46 -17.54 -15.56 1.28
N ARG A 47 -18.24 -16.66 1.05
CA ARG A 47 -19.35 -16.75 0.09
C ARG A 47 -20.68 -17.04 0.79
N THR A 48 -21.76 -16.54 0.20
CA THR A 48 -23.14 -16.88 0.54
C THR A 48 -23.48 -18.32 0.14
N GLU A 49 -24.66 -18.82 0.55
CA GLU A 49 -25.17 -20.14 0.14
C GLU A 49 -25.31 -20.31 -1.38
N ASP A 50 -25.50 -19.22 -2.13
CA ASP A 50 -25.53 -19.21 -3.60
C ASP A 50 -24.15 -18.93 -4.24
N GLY A 51 -23.06 -18.99 -3.46
CA GLY A 51 -21.68 -18.89 -3.96
C GLY A 51 -21.20 -17.47 -4.29
N LYS A 52 -21.99 -16.44 -3.97
CA LYS A 52 -21.63 -15.03 -4.22
C LYS A 52 -20.75 -14.47 -3.11
N PRO A 53 -19.86 -13.51 -3.41
CA PRO A 53 -19.08 -12.83 -2.37
C PRO A 53 -19.99 -12.18 -1.33
N PHE A 54 -19.72 -12.46 -0.06
CA PHE A 54 -20.46 -11.89 1.05
C PHE A 54 -19.97 -10.46 1.33
N ILE A 55 -20.92 -9.51 1.37
CA ILE A 55 -20.66 -8.15 1.83
C ILE A 55 -21.60 -7.88 3.00
N LEU A 56 -21.01 -7.46 4.12
CA LEU A 56 -21.71 -7.12 5.35
C LEU A 56 -22.72 -5.98 5.13
N ASN A 57 -23.88 -6.06 5.77
CA ASN A 57 -24.93 -5.04 5.59
C ASN A 57 -24.50 -3.71 6.19
N VAL A 58 -23.82 -3.75 7.34
CA VAL A 58 -23.27 -2.54 7.98
C VAL A 58 -22.29 -1.83 7.04
N VAL A 59 -21.45 -2.58 6.31
CA VAL A 59 -20.49 -2.04 5.35
C VAL A 59 -21.21 -1.38 4.18
N ARG A 60 -22.23 -2.01 3.61
CA ARG A 60 -23.05 -1.41 2.53
C ARG A 60 -23.76 -0.15 2.99
N ARG A 61 -24.30 -0.15 4.21
CA ARG A 61 -24.98 1.00 4.79
C ARG A 61 -24.02 2.17 4.98
N VAL A 62 -22.88 1.92 5.61
CA VAL A 62 -21.84 2.94 5.84
C VAL A 62 -21.28 3.48 4.54
N GLU A 63 -21.04 2.64 3.54
CA GLU A 63 -20.60 3.09 2.23
C GLU A 63 -21.60 4.06 1.60
N ARG A 64 -22.90 3.76 1.63
CA ARG A 64 -23.94 4.69 1.15
C ARG A 64 -23.96 6.01 1.92
N LEU A 65 -23.80 5.96 3.24
CA LEU A 65 -23.76 7.18 4.07
C LEU A 65 -22.58 8.07 3.67
N LEU A 66 -21.39 7.47 3.50
CA LEU A 66 -20.18 8.21 3.15
C LEU A 66 -20.23 8.80 1.73
N VAL A 67 -20.77 8.05 0.75
CA VAL A 67 -20.93 8.52 -0.63
C VAL A 67 -21.95 9.66 -0.74
N ASN A 68 -23.01 9.62 0.06
CA ASN A 68 -24.05 10.65 0.07
C ASN A 68 -23.69 11.87 0.93
N ASP A 69 -22.61 11.82 1.70
CA ASP A 69 -22.11 12.96 2.46
C ASP A 69 -21.33 13.92 1.54
N MET A 70 -21.98 15.04 1.22
CA MET A 70 -21.42 16.08 0.35
C MET A 70 -20.22 16.81 0.97
N SER A 71 -20.00 16.70 2.29
CA SER A 71 -18.83 17.26 2.97
C SER A 71 -17.57 16.40 2.78
N ASN A 72 -17.72 15.14 2.34
CA ASN A 72 -16.58 14.29 2.05
C ASN A 72 -15.85 14.77 0.79
N PHE A 73 -14.55 15.00 0.96
CA PHE A 73 -13.64 15.40 -0.11
C PHE A 73 -12.72 14.24 -0.50
N LYS A 74 -12.37 14.16 -1.78
CA LYS A 74 -11.42 13.17 -2.31
C LYS A 74 -9.97 13.64 -2.18
N GLU A 75 -9.60 14.25 -1.05
CA GLU A 75 -8.29 14.87 -0.82
C GLU A 75 -7.15 13.88 -0.58
N TYR A 76 -5.92 14.37 -0.70
CA TYR A 76 -4.77 13.62 -0.21
C TYR A 76 -4.87 13.37 1.29
N LEU A 77 -4.67 12.12 1.67
CA LEU A 77 -4.43 11.77 3.06
C LEU A 77 -2.99 12.12 3.47
N PRO A 78 -2.74 12.28 4.79
CA PRO A 78 -1.39 12.16 5.33
C PRO A 78 -0.70 10.88 4.84
N ILE A 79 0.64 10.85 4.80
CA ILE A 79 1.39 9.66 4.39
C ILE A 79 1.01 8.43 5.24
N THR A 80 0.71 8.65 6.52
CA THR A 80 0.30 7.60 7.46
C THR A 80 -1.17 7.18 7.31
N GLY A 81 -1.98 7.88 6.51
CA GLY A 81 -3.40 7.60 6.30
C GLY A 81 -4.35 8.33 7.25
N ILE A 82 -5.56 7.79 7.39
CA ILE A 82 -6.61 8.36 8.24
C ILE A 82 -6.25 8.14 9.73
N ALA A 83 -6.09 9.22 10.49
CA ALA A 83 -5.71 9.14 11.90
C ALA A 83 -6.73 8.36 12.76
N GLU A 84 -8.03 8.53 12.50
CA GLU A 84 -9.09 7.75 13.18
C GLU A 84 -8.96 6.26 12.87
N PHE A 85 -8.77 5.89 11.60
CA PHE A 85 -8.56 4.49 11.20
C PHE A 85 -7.37 3.89 11.96
N ASN A 86 -6.21 4.56 11.92
CA ASN A 86 -5.00 4.06 12.58
C ASN A 86 -5.18 3.87 14.10
N ARG A 87 -5.85 4.83 14.76
CA ARG A 87 -6.14 4.76 16.19
C ARG A 87 -7.03 3.55 16.51
N TRP A 88 -8.11 3.37 15.75
CA TRP A 88 -9.07 2.30 16.01
C TRP A 88 -8.55 0.93 15.58
N SER A 89 -7.72 0.83 14.54
CA SER A 89 -7.00 -0.40 14.19
C SER A 89 -6.08 -0.86 15.32
N ALA A 90 -5.29 0.07 15.90
CA ALA A 90 -4.42 -0.22 17.03
C ALA A 90 -5.22 -0.71 18.25
N ARG A 91 -6.33 -0.02 18.57
CA ARG A 91 -7.22 -0.40 19.69
C ARG A 91 -7.88 -1.76 19.47
N LEU A 92 -8.31 -2.06 18.25
CA LEU A 92 -8.94 -3.34 17.91
C LEU A 92 -8.00 -4.53 18.18
N ILE A 93 -6.72 -4.41 17.81
CA ILE A 93 -5.77 -5.53 17.97
C ILE A 93 -5.11 -5.57 19.34
N LEU A 94 -4.76 -4.41 19.92
CA LEU A 94 -4.05 -4.35 21.20
C LEU A 94 -4.98 -4.28 22.42
N GLY A 95 -6.26 -4.00 22.22
CA GLY A 95 -7.21 -3.68 23.28
C GLY A 95 -7.18 -2.20 23.67
N ALA A 96 -8.35 -1.62 23.94
CA ALA A 96 -8.47 -0.20 24.29
C ALA A 96 -7.67 0.20 25.55
N ASP A 97 -7.50 -0.75 26.46
CA ASP A 97 -6.79 -0.57 27.74
C ASP A 97 -5.29 -0.88 27.69
N SER A 98 -4.74 -1.22 26.52
CA SER A 98 -3.32 -1.55 26.34
C SER A 98 -2.40 -0.48 26.92
N ALA A 99 -1.49 -0.89 27.80
CA ALA A 99 -0.45 -0.02 28.35
C ALA A 99 0.39 0.63 27.24
N ALA A 100 0.72 -0.12 26.18
CA ALA A 100 1.49 0.40 25.05
C ALA A 100 0.77 1.57 24.34
N ILE A 101 -0.57 1.52 24.23
CA ILE A 101 -1.35 2.64 23.68
C ILE A 101 -1.36 3.82 24.65
N LYS A 102 -1.64 3.58 25.93
CA LYS A 102 -1.70 4.62 26.97
C LYS A 102 -0.36 5.37 27.12
N GLU A 103 0.75 4.64 26.98
CA GLU A 103 2.12 5.14 27.03
C GLU A 103 2.63 5.68 25.68
N THR A 104 1.78 5.73 24.64
CA THR A 104 2.12 6.23 23.29
C THR A 104 3.28 5.49 22.61
N ARG A 105 3.48 4.22 22.96
CA ARG A 105 4.56 3.37 22.43
C ARG A 105 4.21 2.66 21.13
N VAL A 106 3.09 2.99 20.51
CA VAL A 106 2.60 2.35 19.29
C VAL A 106 2.50 3.38 18.19
N THR A 107 3.14 3.10 17.06
CA THR A 107 2.86 3.80 15.81
C THR A 107 2.03 2.92 14.90
N THR A 108 1.01 3.49 14.25
CA THR A 108 0.16 2.77 13.31
C THR A 108 0.01 3.55 12.03
N VAL A 109 0.22 2.88 10.90
CA VAL A 109 0.07 3.45 9.56
C VAL A 109 -0.88 2.62 8.70
N GLN A 110 -1.73 3.30 7.95
CA GLN A 110 -2.65 2.68 7.00
C GLN A 110 -1.86 2.14 5.80
N CYS A 111 -2.18 0.90 5.41
CA CYS A 111 -1.49 0.15 4.36
C CYS A 111 -2.48 -0.49 3.37
N LEU A 112 -1.91 -1.01 2.28
CA LEU A 112 -2.67 -1.64 1.18
C LEU A 112 -2.93 -3.12 1.50
N SER A 113 -3.93 -3.39 2.34
CA SER A 113 -4.24 -4.72 2.91
C SER A 113 -3.11 -5.29 3.78
N GLY A 114 -3.27 -6.52 4.29
CA GLY A 114 -2.20 -7.22 5.00
C GLY A 114 -0.93 -7.40 4.16
N THR A 115 -1.05 -7.58 2.83
CA THR A 115 0.13 -7.64 1.94
C THR A 115 0.92 -6.33 1.97
N GLY A 116 0.25 -5.18 1.87
CA GLY A 116 0.92 -3.89 1.97
C GLY A 116 1.52 -3.66 3.36
N SER A 117 0.81 -4.05 4.42
CA SER A 117 1.32 -3.93 5.80
C SER A 117 2.60 -4.73 6.01
N LEU A 118 2.61 -6.00 5.57
CA LEU A 118 3.79 -6.86 5.61
C LEU A 118 4.93 -6.25 4.79
N ARG A 119 4.63 -5.74 3.58
CA ARG A 119 5.64 -5.17 2.67
C ARG A 119 6.32 -3.95 3.27
N ILE A 120 5.54 -3.02 3.83
CA ILE A 120 6.07 -1.81 4.49
C ILE A 120 6.90 -2.20 5.73
N GLY A 121 6.43 -3.16 6.52
CA GLY A 121 7.19 -3.68 7.67
C GLY A 121 8.51 -4.33 7.24
N ALA A 122 8.51 -5.12 6.16
CA ALA A 122 9.71 -5.76 5.62
C ALA A 122 10.73 -4.73 5.12
N GLU A 123 10.30 -3.69 4.40
CA GLU A 123 11.17 -2.59 3.94
C GLU A 123 11.74 -1.79 5.12
N PHE A 124 10.92 -1.55 6.15
CA PHE A 124 11.37 -0.90 7.37
C PHE A 124 12.45 -1.74 8.07
N LEU A 125 12.22 -3.04 8.27
CA LEU A 125 13.18 -3.95 8.91
C LEU A 125 14.47 -4.10 8.09
N ALA A 126 14.39 -4.24 6.77
CA ALA A 126 15.57 -4.34 5.91
C ALA A 126 16.50 -3.12 6.05
N LYS A 127 15.92 -1.93 6.27
CA LYS A 127 16.66 -0.68 6.41
C LYS A 127 17.09 -0.37 7.84
N HIS A 128 16.24 -0.66 8.82
CA HIS A 128 16.39 -0.21 10.21
C HIS A 128 16.63 -1.35 11.19
N TYR A 129 16.82 -2.57 10.72
CA TYR A 129 17.20 -3.73 11.53
C TYR A 129 18.33 -4.56 10.88
N PRO A 130 19.44 -3.92 10.44
CA PRO A 130 20.41 -4.53 9.52
C PRO A 130 21.31 -5.60 10.15
N GLN A 131 21.31 -5.78 11.48
CA GLN A 131 22.06 -6.88 12.09
C GLN A 131 21.37 -8.24 11.89
N HIS A 132 20.09 -8.22 11.50
CA HIS A 132 19.25 -9.42 11.42
C HIS A 132 18.48 -9.44 10.09
N HIS A 133 19.03 -10.14 9.11
CA HIS A 133 18.46 -10.24 7.77
C HIS A 133 17.60 -11.49 7.55
N THR A 134 17.38 -12.34 8.55
CA THR A 134 16.66 -13.61 8.36
C THR A 134 15.27 -13.55 8.99
N VAL A 135 14.26 -13.88 8.17
CA VAL A 135 12.87 -14.07 8.57
C VAL A 135 12.56 -15.56 8.62
N TYR A 136 12.15 -16.03 9.78
CA TYR A 136 11.64 -17.37 10.03
C TYR A 136 10.12 -17.38 9.81
N MET A 137 9.63 -18.27 8.94
CA MET A 137 8.22 -18.40 8.62
C MET A 137 7.75 -19.86 8.72
N SER A 138 6.49 -20.07 9.07
CA SER A 138 5.95 -21.41 9.31
C SER A 138 6.07 -22.32 8.09
N GLN A 139 6.10 -23.64 8.30
CA GLN A 139 5.99 -24.63 7.24
C GLN A 139 4.72 -25.48 7.45
N PRO A 140 3.71 -25.37 6.55
CA PRO A 140 3.62 -24.47 5.41
C PRO A 140 3.33 -23.01 5.81
N THR A 141 3.40 -22.08 4.85
CA THR A 141 3.03 -20.67 5.02
C THR A 141 2.18 -20.18 3.84
N TYR A 142 1.56 -19.01 3.96
CA TYR A 142 0.86 -18.38 2.84
C TYR A 142 1.85 -18.12 1.68
N GLY A 143 1.53 -18.63 0.49
CA GLY A 143 2.48 -18.67 -0.64
C GLY A 143 3.03 -17.33 -1.14
N ASN A 144 2.51 -16.19 -0.68
CA ASN A 144 3.10 -14.87 -0.99
C ASN A 144 4.12 -14.37 0.03
N HIS A 145 4.21 -14.97 1.22
CA HIS A 145 5.16 -14.54 2.26
C HIS A 145 6.61 -14.56 1.76
N PRO A 146 7.13 -15.65 1.13
CA PRO A 146 8.51 -15.66 0.67
C PRO A 146 8.83 -14.51 -0.31
N ASN A 147 7.94 -14.26 -1.28
CA ASN A 147 8.15 -13.21 -2.27
C ASN A 147 8.19 -11.80 -1.65
N LEU A 148 7.38 -11.57 -0.62
CA LEU A 148 7.30 -10.26 0.03
C LEU A 148 8.58 -9.90 0.79
N PHE A 149 9.14 -10.84 1.55
CA PHE A 149 10.33 -10.62 2.36
C PHE A 149 11.61 -10.66 1.52
N SER A 150 11.72 -11.58 0.55
CA SER A 150 12.88 -11.66 -0.35
C SER A 150 13.05 -10.41 -1.22
N VAL A 151 11.97 -9.82 -1.71
CA VAL A 151 12.02 -8.56 -2.49
C VAL A 151 12.35 -7.34 -1.59
N ALA A 152 12.28 -7.47 -0.26
CA ALA A 152 12.84 -6.49 0.68
C ALA A 152 14.34 -6.69 0.94
N GLY A 153 14.94 -7.75 0.39
CA GLY A 153 16.32 -8.14 0.69
C GLY A 153 16.49 -8.90 2.00
N LEU A 154 15.40 -9.49 2.54
CA LEU A 154 15.46 -10.34 3.73
C LEU A 154 15.60 -11.82 3.32
N ALA A 155 16.58 -12.50 3.91
CA ALA A 155 16.76 -13.94 3.81
C ALA A 155 15.61 -14.69 4.50
N ILE A 156 15.31 -15.88 4.01
CA ILE A 156 14.16 -16.67 4.46
C ILE A 156 14.63 -18.00 5.03
N LYS A 157 14.10 -18.35 6.19
CA LYS A 157 14.16 -19.70 6.75
C LYS A 157 12.75 -20.14 7.15
N THR A 158 12.55 -21.44 7.26
CA THR A 158 11.29 -22.00 7.73
C THR A 158 11.44 -22.60 9.13
N TYR A 159 10.32 -22.73 9.84
CA TYR A 159 10.19 -23.52 11.07
C TYR A 159 8.98 -24.43 10.95
N ARG A 160 9.06 -25.63 11.52
CA ARG A 160 7.96 -26.61 11.54
C ARG A 160 6.74 -26.04 12.23
N TYR A 161 5.56 -26.33 11.67
CA TYR A 161 4.29 -25.80 12.18
C TYR A 161 3.18 -26.83 12.08
N TYR A 162 3.05 -27.50 10.93
CA TYR A 162 1.98 -28.46 10.68
C TYR A 162 2.54 -29.86 10.55
N ASP A 163 1.93 -30.79 11.28
CA ASP A 163 2.23 -32.21 11.14
C ASP A 163 1.20 -32.85 10.19
N PRO A 164 1.61 -33.32 9.00
CA PRO A 164 0.71 -33.96 8.05
C PRO A 164 0.18 -35.32 8.53
N GLU A 165 0.82 -35.98 9.49
CA GLU A 165 0.36 -37.28 10.01
C GLU A 165 -0.80 -37.10 10.98
N THR A 166 -0.66 -36.19 11.95
CA THR A 166 -1.73 -35.88 12.91
C THR A 166 -2.75 -34.87 12.37
N CYS A 167 -2.44 -34.24 11.24
CA CYS A 167 -3.14 -33.06 10.73
C CYS A 167 -3.20 -31.92 11.76
N GLY A 168 -2.25 -31.85 12.70
CA GLY A 168 -2.26 -30.93 13.83
C GLY A 168 -1.09 -29.97 13.85
N LEU A 169 -0.91 -29.31 14.99
CA LEU A 169 0.24 -28.43 15.24
C LEU A 169 1.46 -29.29 15.58
N ASP A 170 2.53 -29.19 14.80
CA ASP A 170 3.85 -29.69 15.19
C ASP A 170 4.48 -28.71 16.19
N PHE A 171 3.95 -28.74 17.41
CA PHE A 171 4.35 -27.79 18.45
C PHE A 171 5.78 -28.02 18.92
N GLN A 172 6.18 -29.28 19.06
CA GLN A 172 7.53 -29.62 19.50
C GLN A 172 8.58 -29.23 18.44
N GLY A 173 8.32 -29.54 17.17
CA GLY A 173 9.20 -29.13 16.08
C GLY A 173 9.29 -27.62 15.92
N MET A 174 8.17 -26.90 16.10
CA MET A 174 8.16 -25.44 16.15
C MET A 174 9.11 -24.91 17.24
N LEU A 175 9.00 -25.40 18.47
CA LEU A 175 9.83 -24.93 19.58
C LEU A 175 11.32 -25.24 19.35
N GLU A 176 11.66 -26.42 18.83
CA GLU A 176 13.03 -26.80 18.48
C GLU A 176 13.64 -25.87 17.44
N ASP A 177 12.90 -25.58 16.36
CA ASP A 177 13.38 -24.74 15.27
C ASP A 177 13.54 -23.29 15.72
N LEU A 178 12.59 -22.76 16.50
CA LEU A 178 12.68 -21.41 17.07
C LEU A 178 13.79 -21.31 18.14
N GLN A 179 14.02 -22.35 18.93
CA GLN A 179 15.14 -22.43 19.88
C GLN A 179 16.50 -22.38 19.14
N SER A 180 16.57 -22.97 17.94
CA SER A 180 17.76 -22.94 17.09
C SER A 180 17.99 -21.60 16.38
N ALA A 181 16.97 -20.73 16.31
CA ALA A 181 17.07 -19.45 15.64
C ALA A 181 18.12 -18.55 16.34
N PRO A 182 18.93 -17.79 15.57
CA PRO A 182 19.89 -16.86 16.15
C PRO A 182 19.16 -15.68 16.81
N SER A 183 19.77 -15.09 17.84
CA SER A 183 19.21 -13.93 18.52
C SER A 183 18.97 -12.79 17.53
N GLY A 184 17.87 -12.06 17.73
CA GLY A 184 17.39 -11.00 16.84
C GLY A 184 16.78 -11.48 15.52
N ALA A 185 16.69 -12.79 15.24
CA ALA A 185 15.95 -13.23 14.06
C ALA A 185 14.48 -12.78 14.11
N ILE A 186 13.94 -12.44 12.95
CA ILE A 186 12.54 -12.05 12.79
C ILE A 186 11.71 -13.32 12.66
N VAL A 187 10.61 -13.44 13.39
CA VAL A 187 9.69 -14.59 13.29
C VAL A 187 8.33 -14.10 12.82
N LEU A 188 7.93 -14.53 11.63
CA LEU A 188 6.61 -14.27 11.08
C LEU A 188 5.60 -15.24 11.69
N LEU A 189 4.69 -14.71 12.50
CA LEU A 189 3.62 -15.45 13.16
C LEU A 189 2.28 -15.11 12.54
N GLN A 190 1.40 -16.09 12.35
CA GLN A 190 0.02 -15.83 11.96
C GLN A 190 -0.89 -15.96 13.18
N ALA A 191 -1.60 -14.89 13.52
CA ALA A 191 -2.44 -14.82 14.71
C ALA A 191 -3.70 -13.99 14.42
N CYS A 192 -4.91 -14.56 14.45
CA CYS A 192 -5.31 -15.97 14.54
C CYS A 192 -5.60 -16.60 13.16
N ALA A 193 -6.05 -17.85 13.14
CA ALA A 193 -6.41 -18.67 12.00
C ALA A 193 -5.29 -18.78 10.96
N HIS A 194 -4.29 -19.61 11.28
CA HIS A 194 -3.17 -19.88 10.39
C HIS A 194 -3.62 -20.29 8.99
N ASN A 195 -3.14 -19.57 7.98
CA ASN A 195 -3.34 -19.90 6.56
C ASN A 195 -2.00 -20.41 6.01
N PRO A 196 -1.92 -21.68 5.54
CA PRO A 196 -3.03 -22.45 4.97
C PRO A 196 -3.72 -23.49 5.87
N THR A 197 -3.27 -23.70 7.10
CA THR A 197 -3.57 -24.94 7.85
C THR A 197 -4.94 -24.94 8.53
N GLY A 198 -5.40 -23.80 9.04
CA GLY A 198 -6.52 -23.72 9.99
C GLY A 198 -6.15 -24.20 11.41
N VAL A 199 -4.86 -24.36 11.72
CA VAL A 199 -4.38 -24.85 13.01
C VAL A 199 -3.77 -23.68 13.79
N ASP A 200 -4.25 -23.45 15.01
CA ASP A 200 -3.73 -22.40 15.89
C ASP A 200 -3.15 -23.01 17.19
N PRO A 201 -2.04 -22.46 17.73
CA PRO A 201 -1.63 -22.77 19.09
C PRO A 201 -2.70 -22.35 20.10
N THR A 202 -2.86 -23.15 21.15
CA THR A 202 -3.66 -22.78 22.32
C THR A 202 -3.01 -21.62 23.07
N ILE A 203 -3.77 -20.93 23.93
CA ILE A 203 -3.24 -19.84 24.76
C ILE A 203 -2.03 -20.27 25.63
N PRO A 204 -2.04 -21.44 26.31
CA PRO A 204 -0.85 -21.94 27.00
C PRO A 204 0.35 -22.21 26.08
N GLN A 205 0.11 -22.63 24.84
CA GLN A 205 1.18 -22.81 23.84
C GLN A 205 1.72 -21.46 23.35
N TRP A 206 0.86 -20.47 23.13
CA TRP A 206 1.29 -19.10 22.83
C TRP A 206 2.15 -18.49 23.93
N GLU A 207 1.83 -18.77 25.19
CA GLU A 207 2.64 -18.36 26.33
C GLU A 207 4.03 -18.98 26.32
N GLN A 208 4.14 -20.28 25.98
CA GLN A 208 5.44 -20.95 25.80
C GLN A 208 6.24 -20.37 24.61
N ILE A 209 5.58 -20.11 23.47
CA ILE A 209 6.21 -19.46 22.31
C ILE A 209 6.73 -18.08 22.70
N ARG A 210 5.93 -17.29 23.43
CA ARG A 210 6.32 -15.96 23.93
C ARG A 210 7.56 -16.02 24.82
N GLN A 211 7.56 -16.92 25.81
CA GLN A 211 8.69 -17.10 26.73
C GLN A 211 9.96 -17.51 25.99
N LEU A 212 9.85 -18.46 25.05
CA LEU A 212 10.95 -18.89 24.20
C LEU A 212 11.51 -17.72 23.39
N MET A 213 10.66 -17.03 22.63
CA MET A 213 11.06 -15.90 21.78
C MET A 213 11.74 -14.80 22.59
N ARG A 214 11.20 -14.47 23.77
CA ARG A 214 11.83 -13.50 24.68
C ARG A 214 13.21 -13.97 25.13
N SER A 215 13.33 -15.21 25.61
CA SER A 215 14.62 -15.74 26.09
C SER A 215 15.71 -15.76 25.01
N LYS A 216 15.29 -15.91 23.75
CA LYS A 216 16.16 -15.90 22.57
C LYS A 216 16.40 -14.50 21.99
N GLY A 217 15.63 -13.51 22.41
CA GLY A 217 15.64 -12.16 21.82
C GLY A 217 15.15 -12.14 20.36
N LEU A 218 14.15 -12.94 20.03
CA LEU A 218 13.55 -12.98 18.67
C LEU A 218 12.54 -11.85 18.51
N LEU A 219 12.44 -11.27 17.30
CA LEU A 219 11.51 -10.19 16.99
C LEU A 219 10.22 -10.74 16.36
N PRO A 220 9.06 -10.66 17.01
CA PRO A 220 7.79 -11.08 16.42
C PRO A 220 7.31 -10.11 15.34
N PHE A 221 6.91 -10.66 14.20
CA PHE A 221 6.13 -9.96 13.18
C PHE A 221 4.83 -10.76 12.95
N PHE A 222 3.70 -10.21 13.39
CA PHE A 222 2.39 -10.85 13.26
C PHE A 222 1.71 -10.49 11.93
N ASP A 223 1.17 -11.49 11.23
CA ASP A 223 0.13 -11.36 10.20
C ASP A 223 -1.23 -11.72 10.80
N SER A 224 -2.12 -10.73 10.90
CA SER A 224 -3.45 -10.84 11.50
C SER A 224 -4.53 -10.49 10.48
N ALA A 225 -4.93 -11.49 9.70
CA ALA A 225 -5.87 -11.32 8.60
C ALA A 225 -7.30 -11.80 8.90
N TYR A 226 -7.50 -12.51 10.02
CA TYR A 226 -8.71 -13.30 10.30
C TYR A 226 -9.30 -13.07 11.71
N GLN A 227 -8.96 -11.97 12.37
CA GLN A 227 -9.49 -11.62 13.69
C GLN A 227 -11.03 -11.70 13.72
N GLY A 228 -11.58 -12.52 14.62
CA GLY A 228 -13.01 -12.81 14.76
C GLY A 228 -13.47 -14.09 14.05
N PHE A 229 -12.61 -14.77 13.29
CA PHE A 229 -12.98 -15.99 12.55
C PHE A 229 -12.57 -17.28 13.29
N VAL A 230 -11.92 -17.20 14.45
CA VAL A 230 -11.67 -18.36 15.31
C VAL A 230 -12.79 -18.51 16.33
N SER A 231 -12.99 -17.52 17.20
CA SER A 231 -13.99 -17.58 18.29
C SER A 231 -15.32 -16.88 17.99
N GLY A 232 -15.39 -16.07 16.94
CA GLY A 232 -16.51 -15.13 16.74
C GLY A 232 -16.39 -13.87 17.59
N ASN A 233 -15.38 -13.77 18.45
CA ASN A 233 -15.05 -12.62 19.28
C ASN A 233 -13.71 -12.01 18.85
N LEU A 234 -13.72 -10.72 18.53
CA LEU A 234 -12.54 -10.00 18.07
C LEU A 234 -11.46 -9.88 19.16
N ASP A 235 -11.85 -9.78 20.44
CA ASP A 235 -10.92 -9.63 21.55
C ASP A 235 -10.21 -10.94 21.89
N ASP A 236 -10.95 -12.06 21.90
CA ASP A 236 -10.40 -13.39 22.17
C ASP A 236 -9.40 -13.79 21.08
N ASP A 237 -9.73 -13.51 19.82
CA ASP A 237 -8.86 -13.78 18.67
C ASP A 237 -7.56 -12.94 18.66
N ALA A 238 -7.54 -11.82 19.38
CA ALA A 238 -6.36 -10.96 19.52
C ALA A 238 -5.49 -11.30 20.75
N GLN A 239 -5.93 -12.23 21.60
CA GLN A 239 -5.29 -12.50 22.89
C GLN A 239 -3.82 -12.93 22.73
N SER A 240 -3.48 -13.74 21.74
CA SER A 240 -2.10 -14.17 21.49
C SER A 240 -1.15 -13.00 21.24
N ILE A 241 -1.56 -12.01 20.44
CA ILE A 241 -0.77 -10.78 20.21
C ILE A 241 -0.68 -9.95 21.49
N ARG A 242 -1.78 -9.84 22.24
CA ARG A 242 -1.84 -9.07 23.48
C ARG A 242 -0.92 -9.65 24.57
N LEU A 243 -0.72 -10.97 24.62
CA LEU A 243 0.24 -11.60 25.54
C LEU A 243 1.67 -11.10 25.31
N PHE A 244 2.10 -11.00 24.05
CA PHE A 244 3.43 -10.47 23.71
C PHE A 244 3.58 -9.00 24.12
N VAL A 245 2.56 -8.19 23.83
CA VAL A 245 2.59 -6.74 24.11
C VAL A 245 2.50 -6.44 25.61
N ALA A 246 1.71 -7.20 26.38
CA ALA A 246 1.60 -7.08 27.82
C ALA A 246 2.92 -7.33 28.55
N ASP A 247 3.79 -8.16 27.98
CA ASP A 247 5.14 -8.42 28.47
C ASP A 247 6.15 -7.29 28.16
N GLY A 248 5.69 -6.21 27.51
CA GLY A 248 6.54 -5.12 27.05
C GLY A 248 7.43 -5.51 25.87
N SER A 249 7.11 -6.58 25.13
CA SER A 249 7.85 -6.96 23.92
C SER A 249 7.60 -5.96 22.79
N GLU A 250 8.64 -5.69 22.01
CA GLU A 250 8.51 -4.96 20.76
C GLU A 250 8.09 -5.93 19.65
N CYS A 251 7.21 -5.50 18.76
CA CYS A 251 6.73 -6.33 17.66
C CYS A 251 6.13 -5.48 16.53
N LEU A 252 5.98 -6.11 15.36
CA LEU A 252 5.25 -5.57 14.23
C LEU A 252 3.95 -6.37 14.04
N ILE A 253 2.86 -5.71 13.68
CA ILE A 253 1.55 -6.33 13.51
C ILE A 253 0.91 -5.82 12.21
N ALA A 254 0.73 -6.70 11.25
CA ALA A 254 0.05 -6.44 9.99
C ALA A 254 -1.43 -6.89 10.09
N GLN A 255 -2.35 -5.94 10.02
CA GLN A 255 -3.80 -6.20 10.00
C GLN A 255 -4.37 -6.11 8.57
N SER A 256 -5.40 -6.91 8.29
CA SER A 256 -6.16 -6.87 7.03
C SER A 256 -7.66 -6.80 7.27
N TYR A 257 -8.34 -5.86 6.61
CA TYR A 257 -9.80 -5.70 6.68
C TYR A 257 -10.57 -6.41 5.56
N SER A 258 -9.87 -7.12 4.67
CA SER A 258 -10.51 -7.82 3.54
C SER A 258 -11.52 -8.87 3.98
N LYS A 259 -11.20 -9.69 4.99
CA LYS A 259 -12.04 -10.81 5.42
C LYS A 259 -13.06 -10.36 6.45
N ILE A 260 -12.56 -9.72 7.51
CA ILE A 260 -13.35 -9.32 8.68
C ILE A 260 -14.42 -8.27 8.37
N MET A 261 -14.28 -7.51 7.28
CA MET A 261 -15.29 -6.53 6.81
C MET A 261 -15.74 -6.78 5.37
N GLY A 262 -15.36 -7.89 4.73
CA GLY A 262 -15.71 -8.16 3.33
C GLY A 262 -15.15 -7.13 2.32
N LEU A 263 -14.14 -6.33 2.71
CA LEU A 263 -13.51 -5.29 1.89
C LEU A 263 -12.36 -5.86 1.04
N TYR A 264 -12.59 -6.97 0.32
CA TYR A 264 -11.53 -7.69 -0.40
C TYR A 264 -10.88 -6.82 -1.48
N GLY A 265 -11.70 -6.20 -2.33
CA GLY A 265 -11.30 -5.35 -3.43
C GLY A 265 -10.87 -3.94 -3.02
N GLU A 266 -11.16 -3.48 -1.80
CA GLU A 266 -10.75 -2.13 -1.33
C GLU A 266 -9.33 -2.09 -0.80
N ARG A 267 -8.74 -3.27 -0.51
CA ARG A 267 -7.32 -3.43 -0.11
C ARG A 267 -6.94 -2.57 1.10
N VAL A 268 -7.71 -2.71 2.18
CA VAL A 268 -7.51 -1.95 3.43
C VAL A 268 -6.74 -2.76 4.46
N GLY A 269 -5.68 -2.19 5.02
CA GLY A 269 -4.87 -2.80 6.09
C GLY A 269 -4.22 -1.75 6.97
N ALA A 270 -3.62 -2.19 8.07
CA ALA A 270 -2.84 -1.36 8.98
C ALA A 270 -1.55 -2.08 9.37
N LEU A 271 -0.48 -1.33 9.59
CA LEU A 271 0.75 -1.81 10.21
C LEU A 271 0.92 -1.07 11.53
N SER A 272 0.92 -1.80 12.65
CA SER A 272 1.27 -1.29 13.97
C SER A 272 2.66 -1.77 14.36
N ILE A 273 3.50 -0.88 14.87
CA ILE A 273 4.80 -1.21 15.46
C ILE A 273 4.78 -0.78 16.91
N VAL A 274 4.99 -1.75 17.81
CA VAL A 274 5.06 -1.54 19.27
C VAL A 274 6.53 -1.40 19.66
N CYS A 275 6.88 -0.28 20.30
CA CYS A 275 8.24 0.06 20.71
C CYS A 275 8.39 0.06 22.25
N LYS A 276 9.61 0.16 22.78
CA LYS A 276 9.85 0.33 24.22
C LYS A 276 9.48 1.70 24.77
N THR A 277 9.54 2.77 23.96
CA THR A 277 9.26 4.14 24.41
C THR A 277 8.49 4.93 23.36
N ALA A 278 7.83 6.01 23.81
CA ALA A 278 7.11 6.95 22.96
C ALA A 278 8.03 7.66 21.96
N GLU A 279 9.24 8.01 22.40
CA GLU A 279 10.25 8.66 21.55
C GLU A 279 10.65 7.75 20.38
N VAL A 280 10.98 6.48 20.68
CA VAL A 280 11.32 5.50 19.64
C VAL A 280 10.13 5.29 18.70
N ALA A 281 8.89 5.19 19.21
CA ALA A 281 7.71 5.07 18.37
C ALA A 281 7.55 6.26 17.41
N SER A 282 7.82 7.49 17.86
CA SER A 282 7.82 8.69 17.02
C SER A 282 8.91 8.66 15.93
N HIS A 283 10.11 8.20 16.27
CA HIS A 283 11.19 8.02 15.28
C HIS A 283 10.82 6.96 14.23
N VAL A 284 10.28 5.83 14.66
CA VAL A 284 9.80 4.77 13.77
C VAL A 284 8.71 5.30 12.83
N GLU A 285 7.72 6.05 13.33
CA GLU A 285 6.69 6.68 12.48
C GLU A 285 7.30 7.57 11.40
N SER A 286 8.28 8.39 11.78
CA SER A 286 8.96 9.30 10.86
C SER A 286 9.70 8.54 9.74
N GLN A 287 10.31 7.40 10.04
CA GLN A 287 10.97 6.54 9.04
C GLN A 287 9.96 5.79 8.17
N LEU A 288 8.84 5.31 8.74
CA LEU A 288 7.75 4.70 7.96
C LEU A 288 7.22 5.65 6.89
N LYS A 289 7.12 6.95 7.19
CA LYS A 289 6.74 7.96 6.18
C LYS A 289 7.72 7.97 4.99
N LEU A 290 9.01 7.85 5.23
CA LEU A 290 10.03 7.78 4.17
C LEU A 290 9.95 6.48 3.36
N VAL A 291 9.53 5.36 3.96
CA VAL A 291 9.30 4.09 3.25
C VAL A 291 8.04 4.17 2.38
N ILE A 292 6.94 4.71 2.91
CA ILE A 292 5.64 4.79 2.21
C ILE A 292 5.67 5.77 1.03
N ARG A 293 6.34 6.90 1.19
CA ARG A 293 6.35 8.02 0.24
C ARG A 293 6.73 7.62 -1.20
N PRO A 294 7.82 6.89 -1.46
CA PRO A 294 8.17 6.39 -2.80
C PRO A 294 7.36 5.17 -3.26
N MET A 295 6.66 4.46 -2.35
CA MET A 295 5.84 3.30 -2.73
C MET A 295 4.52 3.73 -3.37
N TYR A 296 3.77 4.62 -2.72
CA TYR A 296 2.45 5.07 -3.20
C TYR A 296 2.06 6.48 -2.73
N SER A 297 2.99 7.23 -2.14
CA SER A 297 2.82 8.57 -1.57
C SER A 297 1.95 8.61 -0.32
N ASN A 298 0.67 8.26 -0.43
CA ASN A 298 -0.30 8.15 0.66
C ASN A 298 -1.34 7.08 0.28
N PRO A 299 -1.96 6.43 1.28
CA PRO A 299 -2.85 5.29 1.04
C PRO A 299 -4.24 5.72 0.53
N PRO A 300 -5.03 4.81 -0.06
CA PRO A 300 -6.38 5.09 -0.58
C PRO A 300 -7.42 5.33 0.52
N ILE A 301 -8.32 6.29 0.32
CA ILE A 301 -9.26 6.75 1.35
C ILE A 301 -10.46 5.82 1.57
N HIS A 302 -11.09 5.33 0.50
CA HIS A 302 -12.47 4.81 0.54
C HIS A 302 -12.70 3.70 1.57
N GLY A 303 -11.98 2.58 1.44
CA GLY A 303 -12.20 1.45 2.34
C GLY A 303 -11.76 1.73 3.79
N ALA A 304 -10.74 2.56 4.00
CA ALA A 304 -10.31 2.94 5.35
C ALA A 304 -11.31 3.88 6.03
N ALA A 305 -11.99 4.74 5.27
CA ALA A 305 -13.08 5.58 5.78
C ALA A 305 -14.28 4.74 6.23
N ILE A 306 -14.65 3.71 5.46
CA ILE A 306 -15.69 2.74 5.86
C ILE A 306 -15.30 2.04 7.17
N ALA A 307 -14.07 1.50 7.24
CA ALA A 307 -13.60 0.81 8.43
C ALA A 307 -13.54 1.76 9.65
N ALA A 308 -13.04 2.99 9.48
CA ALA A 308 -12.99 3.98 10.55
C ALA A 308 -14.38 4.37 11.06
N ALA A 309 -15.35 4.55 10.16
CA ALA A 309 -16.73 4.88 10.53
C ALA A 309 -17.37 3.76 11.35
N ILE A 310 -17.16 2.50 10.97
CA ILE A 310 -17.65 1.34 11.73
C ILE A 310 -16.96 1.23 13.10
N LEU A 311 -15.63 1.33 13.13
CA LEU A 311 -14.88 1.09 14.37
C LEU A 311 -15.05 2.19 15.42
N LYS A 312 -15.36 3.42 15.01
CA LYS A 312 -15.49 4.55 15.94
C LYS A 312 -16.88 4.69 16.56
N ASP A 313 -17.90 4.18 15.87
CA ASP A 313 -19.28 4.28 16.30
C ASP A 313 -19.69 2.98 17.01
N ARG A 314 -20.18 3.09 18.24
CA ARG A 314 -20.49 1.92 19.07
C ARG A 314 -21.59 1.05 18.46
N ASP A 315 -22.61 1.66 17.86
CA ASP A 315 -23.76 0.92 17.35
C ASP A 315 -23.40 0.25 16.02
N LEU A 316 -22.63 0.92 15.15
CA LEU A 316 -22.06 0.31 13.94
C LEU A 316 -21.08 -0.83 14.28
N TYR A 317 -20.23 -0.65 15.29
CA TYR A 317 -19.30 -1.68 15.76
C TYR A 317 -20.05 -2.92 16.27
N ASN A 318 -21.12 -2.72 17.04
CA ASN A 318 -21.93 -3.80 17.57
C ASN A 318 -22.62 -4.58 16.44
N GLU A 319 -23.23 -3.88 15.47
CA GLU A 319 -23.84 -4.51 14.29
C GLU A 319 -22.80 -5.32 13.49
N TRP A 320 -21.63 -4.73 13.25
CA TRP A 320 -20.51 -5.41 12.59
C TRP A 320 -20.06 -6.66 13.34
N SER A 321 -19.89 -6.57 14.66
CA SER A 321 -19.46 -7.69 15.50
C SER A 321 -20.47 -8.83 15.49
N ILE A 322 -21.77 -8.53 15.47
CA ILE A 322 -22.84 -9.53 15.32
C ILE A 322 -22.74 -10.23 13.97
N GLU A 323 -22.53 -9.48 12.87
CA GLU A 323 -22.34 -10.07 11.54
C GLU A 323 -21.09 -10.96 11.47
N VAL A 324 -19.97 -10.55 12.07
CA VAL A 324 -18.73 -11.36 12.17
C VAL A 324 -18.99 -12.64 12.96
N LYS A 325 -19.68 -12.56 14.10
CA LYS A 325 -20.04 -13.75 14.89
C LYS A 325 -20.91 -14.71 14.07
N ALA A 326 -21.93 -14.21 13.38
CA ALA A 326 -22.79 -15.04 12.53
C ALA A 326 -21.99 -15.72 11.39
N MET A 327 -21.01 -15.01 10.81
CA MET A 327 -20.11 -15.57 9.82
C MET A 327 -19.24 -16.70 10.39
N ASN A 328 -18.73 -16.56 11.62
CA ASN A 328 -17.97 -17.58 12.34
C ASN A 328 -18.85 -18.78 12.74
N ASP A 329 -20.03 -18.56 13.29
CA ASP A 329 -20.99 -19.61 13.65
C ASP A 329 -21.30 -20.50 12.43
N ARG A 330 -21.47 -19.88 11.24
CA ARG A 330 -21.65 -20.60 9.98
C ARG A 330 -20.41 -21.39 9.56
N LEU A 331 -19.19 -20.88 9.77
CA LEU A 331 -17.96 -21.64 9.48
C LEU A 331 -17.88 -22.91 10.34
N ILE A 332 -18.17 -22.79 11.64
CA ILE A 332 -18.20 -23.91 12.58
C ILE A 332 -19.25 -24.93 12.13
N SER A 333 -20.47 -24.48 11.83
CA SER A 333 -21.54 -25.34 11.34
C SER A 333 -21.19 -26.04 10.03
N MET A 334 -20.56 -25.35 9.07
CA MET A 334 -20.16 -25.96 7.79
C MET A 334 -19.02 -26.98 7.94
N ARG A 335 -18.10 -26.77 8.89
CA ARG A 335 -17.09 -27.78 9.24
C ARG A 335 -17.73 -29.04 9.80
N GLN A 336 -18.66 -28.89 10.74
CA GLN A 336 -19.39 -30.01 11.32
C GLN A 336 -20.20 -30.75 10.25
N HIS A 337 -20.95 -30.03 9.42
CA HIS A 337 -21.74 -30.62 8.36
C HIS A 337 -20.90 -31.38 7.32
N LEU A 338 -19.74 -30.84 6.92
CA LEU A 338 -18.82 -31.54 6.02
C LEU A 338 -18.28 -32.84 6.66
N PHE A 339 -17.89 -32.76 7.93
CA PHE A 339 -17.39 -33.92 8.68
C PHE A 339 -18.45 -35.02 8.82
N ASP A 340 -19.66 -34.66 9.24
CA ASP A 340 -20.78 -35.60 9.40
C ASP A 340 -21.12 -36.25 8.05
N ALA A 341 -21.21 -35.46 6.98
CA ALA A 341 -21.52 -35.98 5.65
C ALA A 341 -20.42 -36.92 5.10
N LEU A 342 -19.14 -36.66 5.39
CA LEU A 342 -18.04 -37.58 5.04
C LEU A 342 -18.14 -38.91 5.80
N CYS A 343 -18.47 -38.84 7.10
CA CYS A 343 -18.66 -40.01 7.96
C CYS A 343 -19.87 -40.85 7.53
N ASP A 344 -21.03 -40.20 7.32
CA ASP A 344 -22.27 -40.85 6.89
C ASP A 344 -22.13 -41.55 5.53
N LYS A 345 -21.31 -40.97 4.64
CA LYS A 345 -20.96 -41.58 3.35
C LYS A 345 -20.04 -42.79 3.49
N GLY A 346 -19.40 -43.00 4.65
CA GLY A 346 -18.37 -44.02 4.85
C GLY A 346 -17.09 -43.73 4.06
N THR A 347 -16.70 -42.45 3.98
CA THR A 347 -15.52 -42.03 3.23
C THR A 347 -14.23 -42.56 3.87
N PRO A 348 -13.33 -43.25 3.12
CA PRO A 348 -12.09 -43.77 3.69
C PRO A 348 -11.21 -42.66 4.30
N GLY A 349 -10.65 -42.91 5.49
CA GLY A 349 -9.74 -41.98 6.20
C GLY A 349 -10.33 -41.39 7.49
N ASP A 350 -9.49 -40.69 8.26
CA ASP A 350 -9.91 -39.88 9.41
C ASP A 350 -10.09 -38.41 9.01
N TRP A 351 -11.31 -37.91 9.15
CA TRP A 351 -11.72 -36.56 8.77
C TRP A 351 -11.94 -35.65 9.98
N SER A 352 -11.65 -36.12 11.20
CA SER A 352 -11.89 -35.39 12.45
C SER A 352 -11.10 -34.08 12.58
N HIS A 353 -10.04 -33.91 11.79
CA HIS A 353 -9.27 -32.66 11.73
C HIS A 353 -10.11 -31.48 11.21
N ILE A 354 -11.13 -31.71 10.36
CA ILE A 354 -11.98 -30.65 9.78
C ILE A 354 -12.68 -29.82 10.86
N THR A 355 -13.15 -30.47 11.93
CA THR A 355 -13.85 -29.82 13.06
C THR A 355 -12.89 -29.29 14.12
N LYS A 356 -11.67 -29.81 14.19
CA LYS A 356 -10.59 -29.31 15.07
C LYS A 356 -9.95 -28.03 14.54
N HIS A 357 -9.90 -27.88 13.21
CA HIS A 357 -9.38 -26.68 12.56
C HIS A 357 -10.33 -25.50 12.64
N VAL A 358 -9.78 -24.29 12.62
CA VAL A 358 -10.49 -23.01 12.79
C VAL A 358 -10.30 -22.07 11.59
N GLY A 359 -11.06 -20.98 11.55
CA GLY A 359 -10.96 -19.98 10.49
C GLY A 359 -11.44 -20.47 9.12
N MET A 360 -10.93 -19.83 8.05
CA MET A 360 -11.42 -20.06 6.69
C MET A 360 -10.85 -21.29 5.99
N PHE A 361 -9.73 -21.84 6.45
CA PHE A 361 -8.99 -22.85 5.69
C PHE A 361 -8.84 -24.17 6.45
N THR A 362 -8.65 -25.23 5.69
CA THR A 362 -8.20 -26.55 6.17
C THR A 362 -7.46 -27.24 5.04
N PHE A 363 -6.48 -28.07 5.35
CA PHE A 363 -6.07 -29.10 4.39
C PHE A 363 -7.11 -30.21 4.35
N SER A 364 -7.32 -30.78 3.16
CA SER A 364 -8.21 -31.93 2.95
C SER A 364 -7.53 -33.26 3.20
N GLY A 365 -6.20 -33.29 3.31
CA GLY A 365 -5.42 -34.53 3.30
C GLY A 365 -5.33 -35.21 1.92
N LEU A 366 -5.94 -34.65 0.88
CA LEU A 366 -5.85 -35.18 -0.48
C LEU A 366 -4.53 -34.82 -1.16
N ASN A 367 -3.99 -35.75 -1.93
CA ASN A 367 -2.79 -35.54 -2.71
C ASN A 367 -3.08 -34.83 -4.07
N PRO A 368 -2.06 -34.33 -4.79
CA PRO A 368 -2.26 -33.61 -6.05
C PRO A 368 -3.02 -34.39 -7.14
N GLU A 369 -2.87 -35.71 -7.21
CA GLU A 369 -3.58 -36.55 -8.19
C GLU A 369 -5.07 -36.66 -7.85
N GLN A 370 -5.41 -36.79 -6.57
CA GLN A 370 -6.78 -36.77 -6.07
C GLN A 370 -7.44 -35.41 -6.32
N VAL A 371 -6.72 -34.32 -6.08
CA VAL A 371 -7.20 -32.97 -6.38
C VAL A 371 -7.43 -32.80 -7.89
N ALA A 372 -6.50 -33.25 -8.73
CA ALA A 372 -6.63 -33.19 -10.18
C ALA A 372 -7.84 -34.02 -10.67
N PHE A 373 -8.06 -35.19 -10.08
CA PHE A 373 -9.25 -36.01 -10.34
C PHE A 373 -10.54 -35.25 -9.99
N MET A 374 -10.62 -34.60 -8.82
CA MET A 374 -11.78 -33.80 -8.43
C MET A 374 -12.03 -32.62 -9.37
N THR A 375 -10.97 -31.95 -9.84
CA THR A 375 -11.12 -30.88 -10.83
C THR A 375 -11.64 -31.40 -12.16
N LYS A 376 -11.11 -32.54 -12.64
CA LYS A 376 -11.46 -33.10 -13.94
C LYS A 376 -12.85 -33.73 -13.98
N GLU A 377 -13.18 -34.54 -12.97
CA GLU A 377 -14.38 -35.39 -12.98
C GLU A 377 -15.56 -34.74 -12.23
N TYR A 378 -15.28 -33.87 -11.25
CA TYR A 378 -16.30 -33.23 -10.41
C TYR A 378 -16.35 -31.70 -10.55
N HIS A 379 -15.50 -31.09 -11.38
CA HIS A 379 -15.45 -29.63 -11.57
C HIS A 379 -15.16 -28.85 -10.27
N ILE A 380 -14.42 -29.44 -9.33
CA ILE A 380 -14.04 -28.81 -8.06
C ILE A 380 -12.62 -28.26 -8.15
N TYR A 381 -12.50 -26.95 -8.00
CA TYR A 381 -11.25 -26.20 -8.13
C TYR A 381 -10.69 -25.85 -6.76
N MET A 382 -9.54 -26.44 -6.42
CA MET A 382 -8.76 -26.11 -5.23
C MET A 382 -7.24 -26.20 -5.51
N PRO A 383 -6.39 -25.52 -4.73
CA PRO A 383 -4.95 -25.68 -4.76
C PRO A 383 -4.53 -27.16 -4.75
N SER A 384 -3.47 -27.48 -5.51
CA SER A 384 -2.97 -28.85 -5.65
C SER A 384 -2.41 -29.45 -4.36
N ASP A 385 -2.17 -28.62 -3.34
CA ASP A 385 -1.81 -29.05 -1.98
C ASP A 385 -3.02 -29.49 -1.13
N GLY A 386 -4.22 -29.51 -1.71
CA GLY A 386 -5.43 -29.96 -1.03
C GLY A 386 -6.03 -28.93 -0.07
N ARG A 387 -5.52 -27.69 -0.02
CA ARG A 387 -6.10 -26.64 0.83
C ARG A 387 -7.50 -26.25 0.36
N ILE A 388 -8.48 -26.32 1.26
CA ILE A 388 -9.87 -25.92 1.02
C ILE A 388 -10.18 -24.60 1.73
N ASN A 389 -10.89 -23.69 1.05
CA ASN A 389 -11.60 -22.58 1.69
C ASN A 389 -12.99 -23.01 2.18
N MET A 390 -13.11 -23.23 3.49
CA MET A 390 -14.37 -23.56 4.18
C MET A 390 -15.43 -22.45 4.07
N ALA A 391 -14.99 -21.18 3.97
CA ALA A 391 -15.90 -20.05 3.82
C ALA A 391 -16.55 -19.97 2.42
N GLY A 392 -16.06 -20.77 1.47
CA GLY A 392 -16.63 -20.90 0.14
C GLY A 392 -17.75 -21.93 0.04
N LEU A 393 -17.95 -22.75 1.08
CA LEU A 393 -18.95 -23.81 1.10
C LEU A 393 -20.33 -23.29 1.48
N GLY A 394 -21.34 -23.93 0.91
CA GLY A 394 -22.74 -23.84 1.33
C GLY A 394 -23.34 -25.23 1.51
N THR A 395 -24.45 -25.30 2.24
CA THR A 395 -25.22 -26.52 2.53
C THR A 395 -25.50 -27.36 1.29
N LYS A 396 -25.82 -26.70 0.16
CA LYS A 396 -26.12 -27.36 -1.13
C LYS A 396 -24.89 -27.89 -1.86
N THR A 397 -23.70 -27.36 -1.56
CA THR A 397 -22.44 -27.75 -2.21
C THR A 397 -21.73 -28.89 -1.46
N VAL A 398 -22.05 -29.08 -0.17
CA VAL A 398 -21.42 -30.12 0.66
C VAL A 398 -21.63 -31.52 0.09
N PRO A 399 -22.84 -31.95 -0.32
CA PRO A 399 -23.03 -33.29 -0.89
C PRO A 399 -22.15 -33.57 -2.11
N HIS A 400 -22.06 -32.60 -3.03
CA HIS A 400 -21.21 -32.72 -4.23
C HIS A 400 -19.72 -32.81 -3.88
N LEU A 401 -19.25 -32.01 -2.91
CA LEU A 401 -17.88 -32.10 -2.42
C LEU A 401 -17.59 -33.45 -1.75
N VAL A 402 -18.51 -33.95 -0.93
CA VAL A 402 -18.40 -35.25 -0.25
C VAL A 402 -18.31 -36.39 -1.26
N ASP A 403 -19.16 -36.39 -2.29
CA ASP A 403 -19.12 -37.39 -3.37
C ASP A 403 -17.77 -37.37 -4.09
N ALA A 404 -17.24 -36.17 -4.37
CA ALA A 404 -15.95 -36.00 -5.02
C ALA A 404 -14.77 -36.48 -4.14
N ILE A 405 -14.76 -36.10 -2.86
CA ILE A 405 -13.74 -36.55 -1.89
C ILE A 405 -13.81 -38.07 -1.72
N HIS A 406 -15.01 -38.63 -1.57
CA HIS A 406 -15.23 -40.06 -1.42
C HIS A 406 -14.71 -40.84 -2.63
N ALA A 407 -15.02 -40.39 -3.84
CA ALA A 407 -14.53 -41.00 -5.06
C ALA A 407 -13.00 -40.88 -5.17
N ALA A 408 -12.43 -39.72 -4.86
CA ALA A 408 -10.97 -39.51 -4.91
C ALA A 408 -10.21 -40.37 -3.89
N ALA A 409 -10.74 -40.53 -2.68
CA ALA A 409 -10.19 -41.39 -1.64
C ALA A 409 -10.31 -42.87 -2.00
N SER A 410 -11.43 -43.28 -2.59
CA SER A 410 -11.73 -44.68 -2.91
C SER A 410 -11.04 -45.18 -4.19
N THR A 411 -10.87 -44.33 -5.19
CA THR A 411 -10.34 -44.72 -6.51
C THR A 411 -8.85 -45.05 -6.45
N ILE A 412 -8.05 -44.30 -5.68
CA ILE A 412 -6.59 -44.53 -5.60
C ILE A 412 -6.24 -45.66 -4.62
N ALA A 413 -7.07 -45.92 -3.60
CA ALA A 413 -6.92 -47.09 -2.74
C ALA A 413 -7.04 -48.42 -3.52
N LYS A 414 -7.71 -48.42 -4.68
CA LYS A 414 -7.89 -49.60 -5.54
C LYS A 414 -6.72 -49.90 -6.48
N TYR A 415 -5.88 -48.91 -6.80
CA TYR A 415 -4.72 -49.07 -7.71
C TYR A 415 -3.36 -49.10 -6.99
N GLY A 416 -3.30 -48.75 -5.69
CA GLY A 416 -2.08 -48.82 -4.88
C GLY A 416 -1.72 -50.20 -4.30
N ARG A 417 -2.35 -51.29 -4.76
CA ARG A 417 -2.06 -52.69 -4.33
C ARG A 417 -1.44 -53.55 -5.43
N THR A 418 -0.58 -52.97 -6.25
CA THR A 418 0.37 -53.74 -7.05
C THR A 418 1.76 -53.15 -6.89
N GLU A 419 2.63 -53.98 -6.31
CA GLU A 419 4.09 -53.89 -6.16
C GLU A 419 4.67 -53.09 -4.98
N THR A 420 5.13 -53.89 -4.02
CA THR A 420 6.10 -53.60 -2.96
C THR A 420 7.40 -53.00 -3.50
N GLN A 421 7.68 -51.74 -3.18
CA GLN A 421 9.04 -51.29 -2.90
C GLN A 421 9.05 -50.33 -1.71
N SER A 422 9.54 -50.86 -0.59
CA SER A 422 9.92 -50.12 0.60
C SER A 422 11.09 -49.19 0.29
N THR A 423 10.80 -47.90 0.15
CA THR A 423 11.82 -46.85 0.35
C THR A 423 11.13 -45.67 1.05
N PRO A 424 11.72 -45.07 2.11
CA PRO A 424 11.12 -43.92 2.77
C PRO A 424 11.06 -42.76 1.77
N LEU A 425 9.86 -42.38 1.35
CA LEU A 425 9.62 -41.29 0.42
C LEU A 425 9.95 -39.97 1.12
N ASN A 426 11.07 -39.38 0.72
CA ASN A 426 11.62 -38.15 1.28
C ASN A 426 10.65 -36.96 1.08
N LEU A 427 10.02 -36.54 2.18
CA LEU A 427 9.07 -35.42 2.27
C LEU A 427 9.73 -34.05 2.04
N GLU A 428 11.07 -33.95 2.08
CA GLU A 428 11.80 -32.72 1.74
C GLU A 428 11.53 -32.26 0.30
N ALA A 429 11.30 -33.18 -0.65
CA ALA A 429 11.09 -32.83 -2.06
C ALA A 429 9.74 -32.15 -2.33
N ARG A 430 8.74 -32.33 -1.46
CA ARG A 430 7.37 -31.80 -1.67
C ARG A 430 7.21 -30.36 -1.18
N ALA A 431 7.84 -30.00 -0.07
CA ALA A 431 7.90 -28.61 0.40
C ALA A 431 8.92 -27.78 -0.40
N ASN A 432 10.01 -28.44 -0.82
CA ASN A 432 10.97 -27.83 -1.73
C ASN A 432 10.39 -27.59 -3.12
N HIS A 433 9.26 -28.14 -3.58
CA HIS A 433 8.77 -27.76 -4.92
C HIS A 433 8.15 -26.35 -4.97
N ASN A 434 7.48 -25.90 -3.90
CA ASN A 434 6.98 -24.51 -3.81
C ASN A 434 8.10 -23.53 -3.40
N ILE A 435 9.03 -23.95 -2.53
CA ILE A 435 10.21 -23.16 -2.15
C ILE A 435 11.22 -23.12 -3.30
N GLN A 436 11.53 -24.23 -3.98
CA GLN A 436 12.33 -24.27 -5.21
C GLN A 436 11.58 -23.70 -6.40
N TRP A 437 10.25 -23.59 -6.48
CA TRP A 437 9.63 -22.80 -7.55
C TRP A 437 9.75 -21.30 -7.29
N ALA A 438 9.48 -20.86 -6.05
CA ALA A 438 9.74 -19.48 -5.62
C ALA A 438 11.24 -19.13 -5.70
N MET A 439 12.12 -20.06 -5.35
CA MET A 439 13.58 -19.94 -5.42
C MET A 439 14.15 -20.24 -6.80
N SER A 440 13.55 -21.03 -7.69
CA SER A 440 14.04 -21.22 -9.08
C SER A 440 13.69 -20.05 -9.96
N THR A 441 12.53 -19.42 -9.72
CA THR A 441 12.25 -18.07 -10.22
C THR A 441 13.31 -17.06 -9.72
N TYR A 442 13.92 -17.31 -8.56
CA TYR A 442 14.98 -16.49 -7.96
C TYR A 442 16.42 -16.93 -8.34
N LEU A 443 16.69 -18.20 -8.64
CA LEU A 443 18.01 -18.71 -9.05
C LEU A 443 18.30 -18.33 -10.51
N VAL A 444 17.25 -18.15 -11.31
CA VAL A 444 17.37 -17.43 -12.58
C VAL A 444 17.89 -16.01 -12.32
N LEU A 445 17.40 -15.30 -11.29
CA LEU A 445 17.89 -13.97 -10.88
C LEU A 445 19.29 -13.98 -10.25
N ASP A 446 19.66 -15.00 -9.46
CA ASP A 446 20.97 -15.08 -8.80
C ASP A 446 22.10 -15.45 -9.80
N SER A 447 21.78 -16.23 -10.83
CA SER A 447 22.70 -16.49 -11.95
C SER A 447 23.03 -15.23 -12.78
N TYR A 448 22.19 -14.18 -12.72
CA TYR A 448 22.46 -12.87 -13.33
C TYR A 448 23.28 -11.93 -12.44
N LEU A 449 23.34 -12.15 -11.12
CA LEU A 449 24.07 -11.31 -10.17
C LEU A 449 25.50 -11.79 -9.90
N GLN A 450 25.83 -13.04 -10.19
CA GLN A 450 27.18 -13.58 -9.99
C GLN A 450 28.19 -13.24 -11.10
N ASN A 451 27.75 -12.65 -12.22
CA ASN A 451 28.63 -12.21 -13.30
C ASN A 451 28.75 -10.68 -13.35
N GLY A 452 29.50 -10.10 -12.41
CA GLY A 452 30.04 -8.75 -12.58
C GLY A 452 30.10 -7.87 -11.35
N PHE A 453 31.00 -8.16 -10.40
CA PHE A 453 31.62 -7.13 -9.58
C PHE A 453 33.10 -7.46 -9.32
N PRO A 454 34.05 -6.58 -9.69
CA PRO A 454 35.43 -6.72 -9.24
C PRO A 454 35.54 -6.33 -7.75
N ARG A 455 36.27 -7.16 -7.00
CA ARG A 455 36.64 -6.93 -5.60
C ARG A 455 37.32 -5.56 -5.46
N ARG A 456 36.81 -4.68 -4.58
CA ARG A 456 37.51 -3.47 -4.16
C ARG A 456 38.55 -3.82 -3.10
N SER A 457 39.81 -3.55 -3.42
CA SER A 457 40.93 -3.51 -2.49
C SER A 457 40.76 -2.32 -1.53
N THR A 458 41.10 -2.58 -0.27
CA THR A 458 41.29 -1.59 0.78
C THR A 458 42.65 -0.92 0.57
N ASP A 459 42.66 0.39 0.37
CA ASP A 459 43.86 1.20 0.61
C ASP A 459 43.52 2.44 1.43
N SER A 460 44.39 2.64 2.41
CA SER A 460 44.46 3.68 3.44
C SER A 460 44.89 5.02 2.86
N PHE A 461 44.47 6.14 3.46
CA PHE A 461 45.34 7.31 3.66
C PHE A 461 44.78 8.25 4.73
N ASN A 462 45.70 8.62 5.63
CA ASN A 462 45.62 9.58 6.74
C ASN A 462 45.70 11.03 6.19
N PRO A 463 45.30 12.09 6.94
CA PRO A 463 46.34 12.80 7.68
C PRO A 463 45.92 13.43 9.02
N THR A 464 46.96 13.63 9.85
CA THR A 464 47.01 14.19 11.20
C THR A 464 47.10 15.72 11.28
N ALA A 465 46.39 16.27 12.30
CA ALA A 465 46.81 17.22 13.35
C ALA A 465 47.04 18.73 13.12
N ARG A 466 46.31 19.57 13.89
CA ARG A 466 46.76 20.39 15.07
C ARG A 466 45.71 21.49 15.36
N SER A 467 44.94 21.42 16.46
CA SER A 467 45.19 21.81 17.87
C SER A 467 45.00 23.30 18.18
N ASN A 468 44.03 23.64 19.05
CA ASN A 468 44.24 24.24 20.38
C ASN A 468 42.89 24.54 21.09
N ALA A 469 42.72 23.94 22.28
CA ALA A 469 41.83 24.38 23.37
C ALA A 469 42.59 25.36 24.29
N PRO A 470 42.04 25.90 25.42
CA PRO A 470 41.60 25.15 26.63
C PRO A 470 40.23 25.62 27.22
N ASP A 471 39.42 24.73 27.83
CA ASP A 471 39.20 24.44 29.29
C ASP A 471 38.40 25.55 30.03
N GLU A 472 37.38 25.36 30.88
CA GLU A 472 37.18 24.53 32.10
C GLU A 472 35.65 24.53 32.46
N ILE A 473 34.96 23.41 32.77
CA ILE A 473 34.69 22.75 34.09
C ILE A 473 33.50 23.31 34.94
N ASN A 474 32.52 22.41 35.20
CA ASN A 474 31.57 22.27 36.34
C ASN A 474 30.47 23.34 36.59
N ASP A 475 29.29 23.11 37.18
CA ASP A 475 28.59 21.98 37.83
C ASP A 475 27.07 22.39 37.88
N ASP A 476 26.14 21.44 37.83
CA ASP A 476 24.73 21.57 38.31
C ASP A 476 24.73 21.66 39.87
N PRO A 477 23.67 22.08 40.64
CA PRO A 477 22.25 21.80 40.39
C PRO A 477 21.15 22.78 40.95
N TRP A 478 19.91 22.57 40.46
CA TRP A 478 18.59 22.58 41.16
C TRP A 478 17.99 23.81 41.92
N PHE A 479 16.72 24.08 41.55
CA PHE A 479 15.55 24.57 42.33
C PHE A 479 15.50 26.01 42.89
N THR A 480 14.52 26.81 42.41
CA THR A 480 13.29 27.25 43.14
C THR A 480 12.65 28.49 42.50
N SER A 481 11.32 28.47 42.29
CA SER A 481 10.46 29.67 42.27
C SER A 481 10.03 30.03 43.71
N PRO A 482 9.56 31.27 43.99
CA PRO A 482 8.10 31.50 43.96
C PRO A 482 7.60 32.93 43.61
N ASP A 483 6.40 32.95 43.02
CA ASP A 483 5.20 33.78 43.23
C ASP A 483 5.11 35.34 43.28
N ALA A 484 3.98 35.77 42.68
CA ALA A 484 3.01 36.82 43.07
C ALA A 484 3.10 38.24 42.45
N HIS A 485 2.08 38.64 41.66
CA HIS A 485 0.94 39.46 42.13
C HIS A 485 -0.03 39.93 41.01
N SER A 486 -1.32 39.61 41.22
CA SER A 486 -2.60 40.33 40.97
C SER A 486 -2.79 41.40 39.87
N SER A 487 -3.90 41.28 39.12
CA SER A 487 -5.11 42.15 39.27
C SER A 487 -6.24 41.79 38.28
N SER A 488 -7.49 41.75 38.78
CA SER A 488 -8.76 41.61 38.04
C SER A 488 -9.44 42.99 37.87
N PRO A 489 -10.58 43.16 37.14
CA PRO A 489 -11.90 42.77 37.67
C PRO A 489 -13.01 42.32 36.67
N ALA A 490 -13.90 41.45 37.21
CA ALA A 490 -15.37 41.40 37.17
C ALA A 490 -16.20 41.40 35.86
N PHE A 491 -17.05 40.36 35.73
CA PHE A 491 -18.51 40.49 35.56
C PHE A 491 -19.24 39.24 36.12
N SER A 492 -20.38 39.48 36.76
CA SER A 492 -21.23 38.53 37.50
C SER A 492 -22.48 38.11 36.71
N SER A 493 -22.99 36.87 36.90
CA SER A 493 -24.30 36.63 37.54
C SER A 493 -24.81 35.17 37.48
N SER A 494 -25.28 34.73 38.66
CA SER A 494 -26.43 33.84 38.98
C SER A 494 -26.36 32.31 38.83
N SER A 495 -26.60 31.71 40.00
CA SER A 495 -26.77 30.32 40.40
C SER A 495 -28.24 29.85 40.40
N SER A 496 -28.48 28.55 40.17
CA SER A 496 -29.41 27.74 40.98
C SER A 496 -29.14 26.23 40.79
N SER A 497 -28.91 25.50 41.88
CA SER A 497 -28.82 24.04 41.91
C SER A 497 -29.66 23.51 43.07
N SER A 498 -30.64 22.65 42.76
CA SER A 498 -31.49 21.97 43.76
C SER A 498 -31.07 20.53 44.00
N SER A 499 -31.24 20.12 45.25
CA SER A 499 -31.01 18.83 45.89
C SER A 499 -31.66 17.61 45.21
N SER A 500 -30.88 16.56 44.93
CA SER A 500 -31.33 15.15 44.82
C SER A 500 -30.16 14.15 44.72
N ASP A 501 -29.28 14.04 45.73
CA ASP A 501 -28.21 13.01 45.73
C ASP A 501 -27.85 12.47 47.13
N ARG A 502 -28.85 12.04 47.90
CA ARG A 502 -28.61 11.38 49.22
C ARG A 502 -29.45 10.13 49.50
N ARG A 503 -29.84 9.35 48.48
CA ARG A 503 -30.63 8.12 48.71
C ARG A 503 -30.30 6.92 47.81
N ILE A 504 -29.01 6.62 47.58
CA ILE A 504 -28.59 5.29 47.09
C ILE A 504 -27.27 4.90 47.77
N ASN A 505 -27.29 4.61 49.08
CA ASN A 505 -26.15 4.00 49.78
C ASN A 505 -26.56 3.13 50.99
N ALA A 506 -27.81 2.66 51.03
CA ALA A 506 -28.35 1.91 52.16
C ALA A 506 -29.06 0.59 51.77
N LEU A 507 -28.69 -0.03 50.65
CA LEU A 507 -29.35 -1.26 50.17
C LEU A 507 -28.42 -2.37 49.65
N VAL A 508 -27.20 -2.48 50.20
CA VAL A 508 -26.29 -3.61 49.89
C VAL A 508 -25.57 -4.11 51.16
N ARG A 509 -26.31 -4.52 52.19
CA ARG A 509 -25.68 -5.14 53.38
C ARG A 509 -26.32 -6.42 53.91
N HIS A 510 -27.34 -7.01 53.27
CA HIS A 510 -28.03 -8.18 53.83
C HIS A 510 -28.35 -9.26 52.79
N LEU A 511 -27.36 -9.72 52.02
CA LEU A 511 -27.43 -11.00 51.33
C LEU A 511 -26.04 -11.64 51.31
N ASP A 512 -25.70 -12.30 52.42
CA ASP A 512 -24.57 -13.22 52.50
C ASP A 512 -24.94 -14.35 53.48
N SER A 513 -25.10 -15.58 52.96
CA SER A 513 -24.75 -16.85 53.61
C SER A 513 -25.30 -18.04 52.82
N SER A 514 -24.45 -18.65 51.99
CA SER A 514 -24.22 -20.11 51.96
C SER A 514 -23.19 -20.46 50.87
N ALA A 515 -22.24 -21.30 51.28
CA ALA A 515 -20.96 -21.56 50.63
C ALA A 515 -21.04 -22.39 49.35
N MET A 516 -20.19 -22.06 48.36
CA MET A 516 -19.44 -23.01 47.52
C MET A 516 -18.20 -22.31 46.90
N ASP A 517 -17.12 -23.09 46.81
CA ASP A 517 -15.72 -22.74 46.50
C ASP A 517 -15.48 -22.25 45.04
N PRO A 518 -14.79 -21.09 44.82
CA PRO A 518 -14.31 -20.71 43.50
C PRO A 518 -12.81 -20.41 43.49
N ASN A 519 -11.98 -21.44 43.45
CA ASN A 519 -10.58 -21.32 43.07
C ASN A 519 -10.41 -21.62 41.56
N ASN A 520 -10.89 -20.73 40.69
CA ASN A 520 -10.48 -20.72 39.28
C ASN A 520 -10.72 -19.35 38.61
N ASN A 521 -10.00 -18.32 39.06
CA ASN A 521 -9.88 -17.07 38.31
C ASN A 521 -8.44 -16.56 38.41
N SER A 522 -7.61 -17.01 37.47
CA SER A 522 -6.24 -16.50 37.30
C SER A 522 -6.29 -15.07 36.74
N SER A 523 -6.30 -14.08 37.63
CA SER A 523 -5.89 -12.73 37.26
C SER A 523 -4.43 -12.77 36.81
N ILE A 524 -4.18 -12.52 35.52
CA ILE A 524 -2.84 -12.45 34.94
C ILE A 524 -2.11 -11.27 35.57
N SER A 525 -1.25 -11.54 36.57
CA SER A 525 -0.32 -10.58 37.13
C SER A 525 0.94 -10.56 36.29
N ALA A 526 1.21 -9.44 35.60
CA ALA A 526 2.45 -9.23 34.88
C ALA A 526 3.61 -9.09 35.86
N SER A 527 4.61 -9.98 35.78
CA SER A 527 5.90 -9.82 36.49
C SER A 527 6.91 -9.19 35.53
N PRO A 528 7.32 -7.92 35.71
CA PRO A 528 8.35 -7.30 34.90
C PRO A 528 9.73 -7.71 35.41
N THR A 529 10.28 -8.81 34.90
CA THR A 529 11.68 -9.18 35.15
C THR A 529 12.53 -8.92 33.89
N SER A 530 13.28 -7.82 33.93
CA SER A 530 14.14 -7.29 32.86
C SER A 530 15.00 -8.35 32.15
N ALA A 531 14.84 -8.48 30.84
CA ALA A 531 15.89 -8.96 29.95
C ALA A 531 15.82 -8.12 28.66
N HIS A 532 16.83 -7.27 28.48
CA HIS A 532 16.99 -6.15 27.52
C HIS A 532 16.22 -4.86 27.87
N ALA A 533 16.89 -3.98 28.64
CA ALA A 533 16.41 -2.64 28.95
C ALA A 533 16.39 -1.69 27.72
N ASN A 534 17.13 -2.01 26.65
CA ASN A 534 17.25 -1.15 25.46
C ASN A 534 16.34 -1.65 24.33
N SER A 535 15.68 -0.71 23.63
CA SER A 535 14.84 -0.98 22.45
C SER A 535 15.67 -1.54 21.29
N VAL A 536 15.11 -2.50 20.54
CA VAL A 536 15.68 -3.00 19.28
C VAL A 536 15.70 -1.94 18.17
N PHE A 537 14.98 -0.83 18.37
CA PHE A 537 14.92 0.33 17.47
C PHE A 537 15.55 1.59 18.09
N ALA A 538 16.34 1.47 19.16
CA ALA A 538 16.97 2.62 19.83
C ALA A 538 17.88 3.45 18.89
N HIS A 539 18.47 2.82 17.87
CA HIS A 539 19.31 3.49 16.87
C HIS A 539 18.51 4.19 15.75
N VAL A 540 17.19 4.03 15.71
CA VAL A 540 16.34 4.66 14.70
C VAL A 540 16.21 6.15 15.02
N VAL A 541 16.76 6.98 14.13
CA VAL A 541 16.72 8.44 14.25
C VAL A 541 15.46 9.02 13.64
N ARG A 542 15.04 10.19 14.12
CA ARG A 542 13.97 10.97 13.50
C ARG A 542 14.31 11.32 12.05
N ALA A 543 13.39 11.04 11.14
CA ALA A 543 13.52 11.41 9.73
C ALA A 543 13.33 12.93 9.53
N PRO A 544 14.00 13.53 8.51
CA PRO A 544 13.72 14.90 8.11
C PRO A 544 12.28 15.04 7.59
N GLU A 545 11.70 16.22 7.75
CA GLU A 545 10.35 16.51 7.24
C GLU A 545 10.32 16.52 5.70
N ASP A 546 9.20 16.10 5.11
CA ASP A 546 8.99 16.22 3.66
C ASP A 546 8.79 17.71 3.32
N PRO A 547 9.61 18.33 2.44
CA PRO A 547 9.56 19.76 2.20
C PRO A 547 8.20 20.30 1.74
N ILE A 548 7.40 19.48 1.03
CA ILE A 548 6.06 19.91 0.56
C ILE A 548 5.02 19.74 1.67
N LEU A 549 5.09 18.65 2.42
CA LEU A 549 4.12 18.40 3.50
C LEU A 549 4.38 19.27 4.73
N GLY A 550 5.65 19.60 5.02
CA GLY A 550 6.03 20.54 6.10
C GLY A 550 5.37 21.91 5.93
N VAL A 551 5.27 22.41 4.69
CA VAL A 551 4.54 23.66 4.35
C VAL A 551 3.08 23.59 4.79
N THR A 552 2.42 22.45 4.60
CA THR A 552 1.01 22.26 5.01
C THR A 552 0.86 22.18 6.53
N VAL A 553 1.81 21.52 7.20
CA VAL A 553 1.84 21.45 8.67
C VAL A 553 1.99 22.84 9.27
N ALA A 554 2.91 23.65 8.76
CA ALA A 554 3.11 25.03 9.21
C ALA A 554 1.87 25.90 8.94
N TYR A 555 1.32 25.84 7.73
CA TYR A 555 0.07 26.54 7.36
C TYR A 555 -1.10 26.20 8.29
N ASN A 556 -1.27 24.93 8.66
CA ASN A 556 -2.37 24.51 9.52
C ASN A 556 -2.22 25.02 10.96
N LYS A 557 -0.98 25.21 11.44
CA LYS A 557 -0.69 25.74 12.78
C LYS A 557 -0.87 27.25 12.88
N ASP A 558 -0.79 27.97 11.77
CA ASP A 558 -0.94 29.43 11.74
C ASP A 558 -2.41 29.84 11.99
N PRO A 559 -2.72 30.66 13.02
CA PRO A 559 -4.08 31.13 13.27
C PRO A 559 -4.48 32.32 12.40
N SER A 560 -3.55 32.92 11.64
CA SER A 560 -3.80 34.14 10.88
C SER A 560 -4.93 33.96 9.85
N PRO A 561 -5.90 34.89 9.78
CA PRO A 561 -6.95 34.84 8.77
C PRO A 561 -6.43 35.19 7.36
N ALA A 562 -5.24 35.77 7.25
CA ALA A 562 -4.60 36.14 5.99
C ALA A 562 -3.73 35.01 5.39
N LYS A 563 -3.65 33.85 6.07
CA LYS A 563 -2.75 32.77 5.65
C LYS A 563 -3.13 32.17 4.29
N LEU A 564 -2.12 31.87 3.48
CA LEU A 564 -2.28 31.30 2.14
C LEU A 564 -1.35 30.10 1.96
N ASN A 565 -1.88 28.97 1.47
CA ASN A 565 -1.09 27.78 1.15
C ASN A 565 -0.92 27.62 -0.36
N LEU A 566 0.32 27.75 -0.83
CA LEU A 566 0.70 27.56 -2.23
C LEU A 566 1.66 26.38 -2.44
N GLY A 567 1.94 25.58 -1.41
CA GLY A 567 2.86 24.43 -1.52
C GLY A 567 2.21 23.18 -2.14
N VAL A 568 0.94 22.93 -1.81
CA VAL A 568 0.23 21.70 -2.20
C VAL A 568 -0.31 21.80 -3.61
N GLY A 569 0.00 20.79 -4.42
CA GLY A 569 -0.53 20.61 -5.77
C GLY A 569 -1.94 20.05 -5.80
N ALA A 570 -2.91 20.66 -5.14
CA ALA A 570 -4.31 20.25 -5.19
C ALA A 570 -5.18 21.43 -5.65
N TYR A 571 -6.19 21.14 -6.48
CA TYR A 571 -7.12 22.15 -6.95
C TYR A 571 -8.05 22.62 -5.83
N ARG A 572 -8.28 23.94 -5.79
CA ARG A 572 -9.15 24.60 -4.82
C ARG A 572 -10.21 25.44 -5.53
N THR A 573 -11.40 25.53 -4.90
CA THR A 573 -12.46 26.45 -5.33
C THR A 573 -12.08 27.90 -5.07
N GLU A 574 -12.93 28.86 -5.44
CA GLU A 574 -12.70 30.29 -5.17
C GLU A 574 -12.63 30.58 -3.67
N GLU A 575 -13.35 29.80 -2.86
CA GLU A 575 -13.37 29.83 -1.41
C GLU A 575 -12.18 29.08 -0.77
N GLY A 576 -11.26 28.55 -1.57
CA GLY A 576 -10.11 27.79 -1.09
C GLY A 576 -10.46 26.36 -0.62
N LYS A 577 -11.66 25.85 -0.92
CA LYS A 577 -12.10 24.51 -0.51
C LYS A 577 -11.66 23.44 -1.51
N PRO A 578 -11.52 22.16 -1.09
CA PRO A 578 -11.29 21.08 -2.03
C PRO A 578 -12.47 20.90 -2.98
N LEU A 579 -12.20 20.62 -4.26
CA LEU A 579 -13.24 20.33 -5.26
C LEU A 579 -13.36 18.83 -5.49
N VAL A 580 -14.59 18.32 -5.46
CA VAL A 580 -14.97 17.02 -6.02
C VAL A 580 -15.89 17.29 -7.19
N LEU A 581 -15.53 16.76 -8.35
CA LEU A 581 -16.27 16.91 -9.61
C LEU A 581 -17.69 16.34 -9.51
N ASN A 582 -18.69 16.99 -10.12
CA ASN A 582 -20.07 16.49 -10.04
C ASN A 582 -20.21 15.17 -10.77
N VAL A 583 -19.52 15.01 -11.91
CA VAL A 583 -19.50 13.76 -12.65
C VAL A 583 -18.93 12.60 -11.82
N VAL A 584 -17.94 12.87 -10.97
CA VAL A 584 -17.37 11.89 -10.03
C VAL A 584 -18.41 11.49 -8.98
N ARG A 585 -19.14 12.46 -8.42
CA ARG A 585 -20.22 12.19 -7.46
C ARG A 585 -21.34 11.36 -8.10
N LYS A 586 -21.75 11.70 -9.32
CA LYS A 586 -22.74 10.93 -10.09
C LYS A 586 -22.27 9.49 -10.33
N ALA A 587 -21.04 9.30 -10.81
CA ALA A 587 -20.48 7.98 -11.02
C ALA A 587 -20.40 7.16 -9.73
N GLU A 588 -20.01 7.78 -8.62
CA GLU A 588 -19.96 7.12 -7.31
C GLU A 588 -21.36 6.73 -6.79
N GLN A 589 -22.36 7.59 -6.98
CA GLN A 589 -23.77 7.29 -6.66
C GLN A 589 -24.31 6.15 -7.51
N LEU A 590 -24.00 6.09 -8.81
CA LEU A 590 -24.36 4.95 -9.66
C LEU A 590 -23.75 3.65 -9.13
N LEU A 591 -22.47 3.68 -8.76
CA LEU A 591 -21.74 2.51 -8.27
C LEU A 591 -22.22 2.01 -6.91
N VAL A 592 -22.61 2.89 -5.98
CA VAL A 592 -23.08 2.48 -4.65
C VAL A 592 -24.54 2.00 -4.67
N ASN A 593 -25.32 2.46 -5.65
CA ASN A 593 -26.71 2.05 -5.84
C ASN A 593 -26.85 0.76 -6.68
N ASP A 594 -25.82 0.36 -7.41
CA ASP A 594 -25.77 -0.92 -8.11
C ASP A 594 -25.66 -2.11 -7.14
N ARG A 595 -26.77 -2.83 -6.97
CA ARG A 595 -26.84 -4.01 -6.08
C ARG A 595 -26.10 -5.23 -6.60
N SER A 596 -25.71 -5.24 -7.88
CA SER A 596 -24.93 -6.35 -8.47
C SER A 596 -23.44 -6.25 -8.12
N ARG A 597 -22.98 -5.06 -7.73
CA ARG A 597 -21.57 -4.79 -7.46
C ARG A 597 -21.11 -5.50 -6.17
N VAL A 598 -19.96 -6.15 -6.27
CA VAL A 598 -19.31 -6.85 -5.15
C VAL A 598 -17.96 -6.23 -4.83
N LYS A 599 -17.49 -6.44 -3.60
CA LYS A 599 -16.16 -5.99 -3.14
C LYS A 599 -15.13 -7.11 -3.17
N GLU A 600 -15.18 -8.01 -4.17
CA GLU A 600 -14.25 -9.12 -4.33
C GLU A 600 -12.85 -8.65 -4.82
N TYR A 601 -11.84 -9.51 -4.72
CA TYR A 601 -10.50 -9.23 -5.23
C TYR A 601 -10.50 -8.98 -6.74
N LEU A 602 -9.72 -7.98 -7.18
CA LEU A 602 -9.40 -7.83 -8.59
C LEU A 602 -8.30 -8.81 -9.02
N PRO A 603 -8.18 -9.10 -10.34
CA PRO A 603 -6.96 -9.63 -10.90
C PRO A 603 -5.73 -8.81 -10.50
N ILE A 604 -4.54 -9.41 -10.53
CA ILE A 604 -3.28 -8.71 -10.17
C ILE A 604 -3.09 -7.44 -11.02
N VAL A 605 -3.44 -7.52 -12.31
CA VAL A 605 -3.35 -6.40 -13.26
C VAL A 605 -4.41 -5.32 -13.04
N GLY A 606 -5.40 -5.56 -12.18
CA GLY A 606 -6.50 -4.64 -11.89
C GLY A 606 -7.75 -4.82 -12.74
N LEU A 607 -8.58 -3.78 -12.77
CA LEU A 607 -9.87 -3.78 -13.46
C LEU A 607 -9.67 -3.68 -14.98
N ALA A 608 -10.15 -4.68 -15.73
CA ALA A 608 -9.93 -4.77 -17.18
C ALA A 608 -10.45 -3.56 -17.96
N ASP A 609 -11.68 -3.12 -17.68
CA ASP A 609 -12.27 -1.93 -18.31
C ASP A 609 -11.43 -0.68 -18.04
N PHE A 610 -10.98 -0.49 -16.79
CA PHE A 610 -10.10 0.64 -16.43
C PHE A 610 -8.78 0.62 -17.21
N ASN A 611 -8.12 -0.54 -17.31
CA ASN A 611 -6.86 -0.67 -18.03
C ASN A 611 -7.02 -0.33 -19.51
N LYS A 612 -8.04 -0.91 -20.16
CA LYS A 612 -8.35 -0.66 -21.58
C LYS A 612 -8.66 0.82 -21.83
N LEU A 613 -9.51 1.42 -21.01
CA LEU A 613 -9.93 2.82 -21.16
C LEU A 613 -8.79 3.80 -20.85
N SER A 614 -7.90 3.47 -19.90
CA SER A 614 -6.71 4.29 -19.61
C SER A 614 -5.73 4.33 -20.77
N ALA A 615 -5.44 3.18 -21.38
CA ALA A 615 -4.60 3.09 -22.57
C ALA A 615 -5.20 3.88 -23.75
N LYS A 616 -6.52 3.72 -23.96
CA LYS A 616 -7.26 4.48 -24.98
C LYS A 616 -7.18 5.98 -24.76
N LEU A 617 -7.31 6.45 -23.52
CA LEU A 617 -7.29 7.87 -23.17
C LEU A 617 -5.94 8.54 -23.53
N ILE A 618 -4.82 7.91 -23.19
CA ILE A 618 -3.50 8.51 -23.44
C ILE A 618 -3.00 8.30 -24.87
N LEU A 619 -3.20 7.12 -25.45
CA LEU A 619 -2.68 6.83 -26.79
C LEU A 619 -3.62 7.27 -27.92
N GLY A 620 -4.91 7.43 -27.64
CA GLY A 620 -5.95 7.63 -28.64
C GLY A 620 -6.50 6.31 -29.17
N ALA A 621 -7.78 6.29 -29.52
CA ALA A 621 -8.51 5.10 -29.95
C ALA A 621 -7.91 4.43 -31.19
N ASP A 622 -7.42 5.25 -32.12
CA ASP A 622 -6.89 4.81 -33.42
C ASP A 622 -5.38 4.56 -33.39
N SER A 623 -4.78 4.47 -32.20
CA SER A 623 -3.34 4.30 -32.08
C SER A 623 -2.91 2.90 -32.58
N PRO A 624 -1.86 2.80 -33.43
CA PRO A 624 -1.37 1.52 -33.93
C PRO A 624 -1.03 0.51 -32.82
N PRO A 625 -0.39 0.89 -31.69
CA PRO A 625 -0.11 -0.06 -30.61
C PRO A 625 -1.35 -0.71 -29.98
N ILE A 626 -2.51 -0.01 -29.96
CA ILE A 626 -3.78 -0.61 -29.50
C ILE A 626 -4.29 -1.62 -30.53
N GLN A 627 -4.35 -1.24 -31.81
CA GLN A 627 -4.87 -2.09 -32.87
C GLN A 627 -4.04 -3.37 -33.05
N GLU A 628 -2.73 -3.27 -32.83
CA GLU A 628 -1.77 -4.37 -32.96
C GLU A 628 -1.57 -5.17 -31.66
N ASN A 629 -2.34 -4.88 -30.60
CA ASN A 629 -2.26 -5.52 -29.27
C ASN A 629 -0.86 -5.49 -28.66
N ARG A 630 -0.11 -4.40 -28.87
CA ARG A 630 1.28 -4.24 -28.41
C ARG A 630 1.41 -3.56 -27.06
N ILE A 631 0.30 -3.37 -26.34
CA ILE A 631 0.29 -2.66 -25.07
C ILE A 631 -0.09 -3.61 -23.95
N THR A 632 0.67 -3.55 -22.87
CA THR A 632 0.24 -4.05 -21.58
C THR A 632 -0.08 -2.89 -20.67
N THR A 633 -1.26 -2.91 -20.06
CA THR A 633 -1.66 -1.92 -19.06
C THR A 633 -2.03 -2.60 -17.75
N VAL A 634 -1.46 -2.10 -16.65
CA VAL A 634 -1.76 -2.54 -15.29
C VAL A 634 -2.21 -1.36 -14.44
N GLN A 635 -3.24 -1.58 -13.63
CA GLN A 635 -3.72 -0.59 -12.66
C GLN A 635 -2.71 -0.48 -11.51
N CYS A 636 -2.40 0.75 -11.13
CA CYS A 636 -1.40 1.09 -10.13
C CYS A 636 -1.92 2.13 -9.13
N LEU A 637 -1.14 2.34 -8.06
CA LEU A 637 -1.46 3.28 -6.97
C LEU A 637 -1.11 4.73 -7.37
N SER A 638 -1.91 5.32 -8.26
CA SER A 638 -1.68 6.66 -8.85
C SER A 638 -0.36 6.74 -9.65
N GLY A 639 0.12 7.95 -9.95
CA GLY A 639 1.38 8.15 -10.68
C GLY A 639 2.58 7.58 -9.92
N THR A 640 2.64 7.76 -8.59
CA THR A 640 3.72 7.22 -7.74
C THR A 640 3.83 5.70 -7.86
N GLY A 641 2.72 4.98 -7.68
CA GLY A 641 2.71 3.52 -7.82
C GLY A 641 3.04 3.07 -9.24
N SER A 642 2.60 3.80 -10.26
CA SER A 642 2.90 3.49 -11.66
C SER A 642 4.38 3.62 -11.98
N LEU A 643 5.02 4.70 -11.51
CA LEU A 643 6.48 4.90 -11.61
C LEU A 643 7.26 3.85 -10.81
N ARG A 644 6.80 3.52 -9.60
CA ARG A 644 7.44 2.52 -8.73
C ARG A 644 7.40 1.10 -9.32
N VAL A 645 6.25 0.69 -9.89
CA VAL A 645 6.10 -0.61 -10.56
C VAL A 645 6.94 -0.64 -11.85
N GLY A 646 6.86 0.40 -12.68
CA GLY A 646 7.64 0.47 -13.92
C GLY A 646 9.14 0.49 -13.67
N GLY A 647 9.59 1.24 -12.65
CA GLY A 647 10.99 1.30 -12.26
C GLY A 647 11.55 -0.07 -11.82
N GLU A 648 10.79 -0.84 -11.04
CA GLU A 648 11.27 -2.15 -10.57
C GLU A 648 11.20 -3.21 -11.67
N PHE A 649 10.20 -3.13 -12.55
CA PHE A 649 10.19 -3.93 -13.77
C PHE A 649 11.47 -3.68 -14.60
N LEU A 650 11.84 -2.42 -14.81
CA LEU A 650 13.06 -2.06 -15.54
C LEU A 650 14.32 -2.53 -14.80
N ALA A 651 14.41 -2.35 -13.48
CA ALA A 651 15.57 -2.79 -12.71
C ALA A 651 15.82 -4.31 -12.78
N LYS A 652 14.74 -5.09 -12.91
CA LYS A 652 14.79 -6.56 -13.01
C LYS A 652 15.05 -7.06 -14.43
N HIS A 653 14.49 -6.39 -15.44
CA HIS A 653 14.40 -6.98 -16.79
C HIS A 653 15.06 -6.16 -17.89
N TYR A 654 15.44 -4.92 -17.64
CA TYR A 654 16.06 -4.07 -18.64
C TYR A 654 17.58 -4.03 -18.47
N HIS A 655 18.31 -4.02 -19.59
CA HIS A 655 19.76 -4.21 -19.62
C HIS A 655 20.54 -3.03 -19.05
N GLU A 656 20.02 -1.81 -19.20
CA GLU A 656 20.59 -0.59 -18.64
C GLU A 656 19.77 -0.14 -17.42
N ARG A 657 20.43 0.25 -16.34
CA ARG A 657 19.77 0.58 -15.06
C ARG A 657 19.83 2.06 -14.71
N THR A 658 20.42 2.87 -15.58
CA THR A 658 20.53 4.31 -15.39
C THR A 658 19.27 5.02 -15.90
N ILE A 659 18.60 5.74 -15.02
CA ILE A 659 17.50 6.65 -15.37
C ILE A 659 17.93 8.10 -15.24
N TYR A 660 17.68 8.87 -16.30
CA TYR A 660 17.87 10.31 -16.36
C TYR A 660 16.56 11.03 -16.03
N ILE A 661 16.58 11.87 -15.01
CA ILE A 661 15.46 12.72 -14.60
C ILE A 661 15.76 14.20 -14.85
N PRO A 662 14.78 15.05 -15.18
CA PRO A 662 15.05 16.45 -15.45
C PRO A 662 15.53 17.18 -14.19
N GLN A 663 16.30 18.25 -14.36
CA GLN A 663 16.72 19.15 -13.28
C GLN A 663 16.10 20.54 -13.50
N PRO A 664 15.23 21.01 -12.59
CA PRO A 664 14.64 20.30 -11.44
C PRO A 664 13.57 19.29 -11.89
N THR A 665 13.03 18.51 -10.95
CA THR A 665 11.91 17.58 -11.18
C THR A 665 11.08 17.41 -9.92
N TRP A 666 9.99 16.63 -9.96
CA TRP A 666 9.23 16.29 -8.76
C TRP A 666 10.13 15.54 -7.76
N GLY A 667 10.31 16.11 -6.56
CA GLY A 667 11.30 15.63 -5.59
C GLY A 667 11.14 14.18 -5.11
N ASN A 668 10.04 13.50 -5.46
CA ASN A 668 9.89 12.08 -5.16
C ASN A 668 10.50 11.15 -6.23
N HIS A 669 10.81 11.64 -7.44
CA HIS A 669 11.36 10.79 -8.52
C HIS A 669 12.63 10.06 -8.11
N THR A 670 13.61 10.77 -7.54
CA THR A 670 14.84 10.15 -7.03
C THR A 670 14.54 9.04 -6.04
N LYS A 671 13.64 9.28 -5.08
CA LYS A 671 13.29 8.29 -4.05
C LYS A 671 12.61 7.06 -4.65
N ILE A 672 11.70 7.26 -5.61
CA ILE A 672 10.97 6.18 -6.30
C ILE A 672 11.96 5.29 -7.05
N PHE A 673 12.80 5.88 -7.91
CA PHE A 673 13.66 5.11 -8.80
C PHE A 673 14.85 4.48 -8.09
N THR A 674 15.42 5.15 -7.08
CA THR A 674 16.43 4.52 -6.21
C THR A 674 15.84 3.32 -5.47
N LEU A 675 14.65 3.45 -4.87
CA LEU A 675 13.99 2.32 -4.19
C LEU A 675 13.62 1.20 -5.15
N ALA A 676 13.32 1.52 -6.42
CA ALA A 676 13.05 0.53 -7.45
C ALA A 676 14.32 -0.23 -7.90
N GLY A 677 15.52 0.21 -7.50
CA GLY A 677 16.80 -0.42 -7.87
C GLY A 677 17.49 0.18 -9.09
N LEU A 678 17.07 1.36 -9.55
CA LEU A 678 17.71 2.08 -10.66
C LEU A 678 18.76 3.09 -10.15
N SER A 679 19.78 3.34 -10.98
CA SER A 679 20.75 4.41 -10.77
C SER A 679 20.20 5.72 -11.33
N VAL A 680 20.05 6.73 -10.48
CA VAL A 680 19.44 8.01 -10.89
C VAL A 680 20.53 9.01 -11.28
N LYS A 681 20.41 9.59 -12.48
CA LYS A 681 21.18 10.74 -12.97
C LYS A 681 20.23 11.86 -13.37
N SER A 682 20.76 13.07 -13.53
CA SER A 682 19.96 14.22 -13.97
C SER A 682 20.37 14.71 -15.35
N TYR A 683 19.46 15.38 -16.06
CA TYR A 683 19.74 16.18 -17.26
C TYR A 683 19.20 17.61 -17.10
N ARG A 684 19.88 18.58 -17.70
CA ARG A 684 19.46 19.99 -17.69
C ARG A 684 18.10 20.12 -18.35
N TYR A 685 17.17 20.82 -17.69
CA TYR A 685 15.82 21.05 -18.20
C TYR A 685 15.41 22.52 -18.09
N TYR A 686 15.61 23.13 -16.93
CA TYR A 686 15.22 24.51 -16.68
C TYR A 686 16.45 25.43 -16.67
N ASP A 687 16.31 26.61 -17.27
CA ASP A 687 17.31 27.67 -17.18
C ASP A 687 16.82 28.77 -16.22
N PRO A 688 17.44 28.94 -15.05
CA PRO A 688 17.07 29.98 -14.09
C PRO A 688 17.16 31.40 -14.64
N ALA A 689 18.05 31.67 -15.61
CA ALA A 689 18.25 33.01 -16.16
C ALA A 689 17.07 33.41 -17.07
N THR A 690 16.62 32.49 -17.93
CA THR A 690 15.49 32.75 -18.83
C THR A 690 14.14 32.31 -18.26
N ARG A 691 14.13 31.55 -17.16
CA ARG A 691 12.95 30.89 -16.56
C ARG A 691 12.19 30.01 -17.56
N GLY A 692 12.91 29.50 -18.56
CA GLY A 692 12.41 28.70 -19.66
C GLY A 692 13.13 27.37 -19.81
N LEU A 693 12.91 26.71 -20.94
CA LEU A 693 13.50 25.41 -21.24
C LEU A 693 14.98 25.59 -21.62
N ASN A 694 15.88 24.94 -20.89
CA ASN A 694 17.27 24.77 -21.29
C ASN A 694 17.36 23.70 -22.38
N PHE A 695 16.86 24.02 -23.57
CA PHE A 695 16.71 23.06 -24.65
C PHE A 695 18.06 22.51 -25.15
N GLN A 696 19.08 23.36 -25.26
CA GLN A 696 20.42 22.91 -25.70
C GLN A 696 21.07 22.00 -24.65
N GLY A 697 21.02 22.39 -23.37
CA GLY A 697 21.55 21.55 -22.29
C GLY A 697 20.85 20.19 -22.20
N LEU A 698 19.53 20.17 -22.40
CA LEU A 698 18.75 18.93 -22.49
C LEU A 698 19.29 18.03 -23.62
N LEU A 699 19.43 18.55 -24.83
CA LEU A 699 19.90 17.77 -25.97
C LEU A 699 21.35 17.28 -25.79
N GLU A 700 22.24 18.11 -25.23
CA GLU A 700 23.62 17.76 -24.92
C GLU A 700 23.72 16.60 -23.92
N ASP A 701 22.96 16.69 -22.83
CA ASP A 701 23.00 15.70 -21.75
C ASP A 701 22.39 14.36 -22.23
N LEU A 702 21.27 14.39 -22.94
CA LEU A 702 20.67 13.18 -23.51
C LEU A 702 21.52 12.57 -24.63
N ARG A 703 22.22 13.38 -25.43
CA ARG A 703 23.19 12.86 -26.43
C ARG A 703 24.36 12.15 -25.75
N SER A 704 24.78 12.65 -24.59
CA SER A 704 25.87 12.09 -23.78
C SER A 704 25.45 10.91 -22.91
N ALA A 705 24.15 10.64 -22.78
CA ALA A 705 23.65 9.48 -22.05
C ALA A 705 24.13 8.18 -22.71
N PRO A 706 24.42 7.13 -21.90
CA PRO A 706 24.78 5.82 -22.43
C PRO A 706 23.60 5.25 -23.25
N ALA A 707 23.92 4.50 -24.30
CA ALA A 707 22.91 3.82 -25.10
C ALA A 707 22.07 2.90 -24.21
N GLY A 708 20.77 2.85 -24.46
CA GLY A 708 19.84 2.12 -23.60
C GLY A 708 19.37 2.90 -22.37
N ALA A 709 19.97 4.03 -21.97
CA ALA A 709 19.56 4.73 -20.76
C ALA A 709 18.06 5.10 -20.77
N ILE A 710 17.44 5.01 -19.59
CA ILE A 710 16.04 5.34 -19.40
C ILE A 710 15.95 6.86 -19.25
N VAL A 711 14.99 7.51 -19.91
CA VAL A 711 14.78 8.96 -19.79
C VAL A 711 13.37 9.22 -19.28
N LEU A 712 13.28 9.80 -18.08
CA LEU A 712 12.02 10.26 -17.54
C LEU A 712 11.61 11.56 -18.23
N LEU A 713 10.43 11.57 -18.84
CA LEU A 713 9.84 12.71 -19.53
C LEU A 713 8.49 13.03 -18.89
N HIS A 714 8.21 14.29 -18.61
CA HIS A 714 6.85 14.69 -18.22
C HIS A 714 6.03 14.88 -19.50
N ALA A 715 4.87 14.24 -19.60
CA ALA A 715 4.06 14.27 -20.82
C ALA A 715 3.56 15.69 -21.15
N CYS A 716 3.15 16.43 -20.12
CA CYS A 716 2.76 17.82 -20.15
C CYS A 716 2.92 18.45 -18.75
N ALA A 717 2.88 19.79 -18.68
CA ALA A 717 2.98 20.60 -17.47
C ALA A 717 4.08 20.12 -16.53
N HIS A 718 5.33 20.17 -17.01
CA HIS A 718 6.49 19.67 -16.28
C HIS A 718 6.52 20.15 -14.82
N ASN A 719 6.55 19.23 -13.86
CA ASN A 719 6.55 19.54 -12.43
C ASN A 719 8.01 19.53 -11.93
N PRO A 720 8.53 20.65 -11.39
CA PRO A 720 7.78 21.79 -10.84
C PRO A 720 7.68 23.07 -11.71
N THR A 721 8.20 23.06 -12.93
CA THR A 721 8.45 24.31 -13.68
C THR A 721 7.26 24.89 -14.45
N GLY A 722 6.30 24.08 -14.89
CA GLY A 722 5.29 24.46 -15.88
C GLY A 722 5.82 24.76 -17.29
N VAL A 723 7.12 24.54 -17.55
CA VAL A 723 7.76 24.74 -18.86
C VAL A 723 7.69 23.44 -19.64
N ASP A 724 7.09 23.47 -20.83
CA ASP A 724 7.04 22.32 -21.74
C ASP A 724 7.76 22.64 -23.06
N PRO A 725 8.38 21.63 -23.72
CA PRO A 725 8.86 21.79 -25.09
C PRO A 725 7.73 22.09 -26.07
N THR A 726 8.04 22.89 -27.09
CA THR A 726 7.19 23.06 -28.28
C THR A 726 7.06 21.74 -29.06
N LEU A 727 6.11 21.64 -30.00
CA LEU A 727 5.94 20.43 -30.81
C LEU A 727 7.18 20.12 -31.66
N GLU A 728 7.83 21.16 -32.18
CA GLU A 728 9.07 21.06 -32.95
C GLU A 728 10.23 20.60 -32.08
N GLN A 729 10.31 21.08 -30.83
CA GLN A 729 11.31 20.63 -29.87
C GLN A 729 11.05 19.18 -29.43
N TRP A 730 9.79 18.79 -29.21
CA TRP A 730 9.42 17.40 -28.92
C TRP A 730 9.83 16.45 -30.03
N GLU A 731 9.69 16.87 -31.30
CA GLU A 731 10.14 16.08 -32.44
C GLU A 731 11.66 15.89 -32.44
N GLN A 732 12.44 16.93 -32.14
CA GLN A 732 13.89 16.83 -31.99
C GLN A 732 14.30 15.93 -30.81
N ILE A 733 13.61 16.03 -29.67
CA ILE A 733 13.84 15.16 -28.50
C ILE A 733 13.54 13.71 -28.87
N ARG A 734 12.44 13.44 -29.57
CA ARG A 734 12.08 12.11 -30.05
C ARG A 734 13.15 11.54 -30.96
N GLN A 735 13.56 12.28 -31.99
CA GLN A 735 14.62 11.85 -32.90
C GLN A 735 15.93 11.54 -32.17
N LEU A 736 16.32 12.39 -31.20
CA LEU A 736 17.51 12.16 -30.38
C LEU A 736 17.37 10.87 -29.55
N VAL A 737 16.28 10.71 -28.80
CA VAL A 737 15.99 9.52 -27.98
C VAL A 737 16.05 8.26 -28.82
N ARG A 738 15.46 8.27 -30.02
CA ARG A 738 15.49 7.13 -30.95
C ARG A 738 16.90 6.86 -31.49
N SER A 739 17.60 7.88 -31.99
CA SER A 739 18.94 7.75 -32.57
C SER A 739 19.99 7.25 -31.57
N ARG A 740 19.80 7.55 -30.28
CA ARG A 740 20.67 7.11 -29.17
C ARG A 740 20.22 5.80 -28.52
N GLY A 741 19.13 5.21 -28.99
CA GLY A 741 18.56 3.99 -28.42
C GLY A 741 18.15 4.15 -26.95
N LEU A 742 17.72 5.34 -26.54
CA LEU A 742 17.25 5.60 -25.17
C LEU A 742 15.80 5.13 -25.00
N LEU A 743 15.44 4.72 -23.79
CA LEU A 743 14.11 4.25 -23.45
C LEU A 743 13.29 5.35 -22.75
N PRO A 744 12.26 5.93 -23.40
CA PRO A 744 11.42 6.93 -22.78
C PRO A 744 10.46 6.32 -21.76
N PHE A 745 10.39 6.95 -20.58
CA PHE A 745 9.40 6.69 -19.54
C PHE A 745 8.63 8.00 -19.25
N PHE A 746 7.36 8.05 -19.61
CA PHE A 746 6.51 9.23 -19.43
C PHE A 746 5.83 9.25 -18.06
N ASP A 747 5.95 10.36 -17.33
CA ASP A 747 5.05 10.74 -16.23
C ASP A 747 3.94 11.66 -16.76
N SER A 748 2.71 11.17 -16.74
CA SER A 748 1.51 11.84 -17.25
C SER A 748 0.50 12.11 -16.12
N ALA A 749 0.89 12.98 -15.18
CA ALA A 749 0.06 13.35 -14.05
C ALA A 749 -1.01 14.43 -14.34
N TYR A 750 -0.87 15.19 -15.43
CA TYR A 750 -1.65 16.40 -15.72
C TYR A 750 -2.44 16.37 -17.04
N GLN A 751 -2.64 15.19 -17.64
CA GLN A 751 -3.32 15.07 -18.95
C GLN A 751 -4.71 15.74 -18.95
N GLY A 752 -4.90 16.68 -19.88
CA GLY A 752 -6.08 17.53 -20.06
C GLY A 752 -6.18 18.68 -19.05
N PHE A 753 -5.38 18.65 -17.99
CA PHE A 753 -5.36 19.65 -16.93
C PHE A 753 -4.41 20.81 -17.22
N ALA A 754 -3.48 20.66 -18.18
CA ALA A 754 -2.52 21.70 -18.54
C ALA A 754 -3.09 22.67 -19.56
N SER A 755 -3.72 22.15 -20.63
CA SER A 755 -4.29 22.94 -21.73
C SER A 755 -5.83 22.99 -21.76
N GLY A 756 -6.51 22.16 -20.96
CA GLY A 756 -7.94 21.91 -21.11
C GLY A 756 -8.28 20.91 -22.23
N SER A 757 -7.27 20.33 -22.90
CA SER A 757 -7.44 19.31 -23.94
C SER A 757 -6.66 18.04 -23.61
N LEU A 758 -7.38 16.92 -23.53
CA LEU A 758 -6.80 15.60 -23.30
C LEU A 758 -5.83 15.18 -24.41
N ASP A 759 -6.10 15.62 -25.65
CA ASP A 759 -5.30 15.26 -26.82
C ASP A 759 -4.04 16.11 -26.95
N ALA A 760 -4.15 17.43 -26.70
CA ALA A 760 -2.99 18.32 -26.73
C ALA A 760 -1.97 17.91 -25.67
N ASP A 761 -2.44 17.59 -24.46
CA ASP A 761 -1.59 17.17 -23.35
C ASP A 761 -1.00 15.76 -23.53
N ALA A 762 -1.57 14.95 -24.43
CA ALA A 762 -1.06 13.61 -24.78
C ALA A 762 -0.17 13.59 -26.03
N ALA A 763 0.01 14.74 -26.70
CA ALA A 763 0.64 14.80 -28.02
C ALA A 763 2.09 14.27 -28.01
N SER A 764 2.87 14.55 -26.96
CA SER A 764 4.24 14.07 -26.80
C SER A 764 4.27 12.53 -26.76
N VAL A 765 3.47 11.92 -25.89
CA VAL A 765 3.36 10.45 -25.75
C VAL A 765 2.94 9.80 -27.07
N ARG A 766 1.91 10.34 -27.73
CA ARG A 766 1.39 9.79 -29.00
C ARG A 766 2.42 9.85 -30.12
N ARG A 767 3.22 10.91 -30.23
CA ARG A 767 4.32 11.01 -31.20
C ARG A 767 5.37 9.92 -31.01
N PHE A 768 5.75 9.66 -29.76
CA PHE A 768 6.69 8.58 -29.45
C PHE A 768 6.09 7.20 -29.71
N ALA A 769 4.80 6.98 -29.48
CA ALA A 769 4.16 5.70 -29.73
C ALA A 769 3.90 5.43 -31.23
N ALA A 770 3.61 6.49 -32.01
CA ALA A 770 3.23 6.39 -33.42
C ALA A 770 4.38 5.93 -34.34
N ASP A 771 5.64 6.15 -33.96
CA ASP A 771 6.81 5.68 -34.73
C ASP A 771 7.14 4.18 -34.54
N GLY A 772 6.29 3.45 -33.79
CA GLY A 772 6.49 2.04 -33.49
C GLY A 772 7.59 1.77 -32.44
N GLY A 773 8.11 2.80 -31.79
CA GLY A 773 9.07 2.68 -30.70
C GLY A 773 8.43 2.26 -29.38
N GLU A 774 9.23 1.63 -28.53
CA GLU A 774 8.81 1.20 -27.20
C GLU A 774 8.90 2.36 -26.19
N CYS A 775 8.00 2.38 -25.22
CA CYS A 775 7.95 3.37 -24.16
C CYS A 775 7.12 2.90 -22.96
N LEU A 776 7.36 3.49 -21.79
CA LEU A 776 6.55 3.31 -20.60
C LEU A 776 5.77 4.59 -20.30
N ILE A 777 4.54 4.47 -19.78
CA ILE A 777 3.66 5.61 -19.53
C ILE A 777 2.97 5.41 -18.17
N ALA A 778 3.25 6.30 -17.22
CA ALA A 778 2.61 6.37 -15.91
C ALA A 778 1.50 7.44 -15.92
N GLN A 779 0.24 7.04 -15.79
CA GLN A 779 -0.92 7.93 -15.69
C GLN A 779 -1.42 8.06 -14.26
N SER A 780 -1.97 9.23 -13.92
CA SER A 780 -2.62 9.49 -12.64
C SER A 780 -3.96 10.18 -12.84
N TYR A 781 -4.98 9.74 -12.11
CA TYR A 781 -6.31 10.38 -12.12
C TYR A 781 -6.53 11.33 -10.93
N ALA A 782 -5.47 11.58 -10.14
CA ALA A 782 -5.54 12.47 -8.99
C ALA A 782 -5.88 13.92 -9.38
N LYS A 783 -5.44 14.39 -10.55
CA LYS A 783 -5.57 15.79 -10.97
C LYS A 783 -6.77 15.99 -11.88
N ASN A 784 -6.73 15.37 -13.05
CA ASN A 784 -7.73 15.54 -14.10
C ASN A 784 -9.15 15.09 -13.69
N MET A 785 -9.30 14.14 -12.77
CA MET A 785 -10.60 13.74 -12.19
C MET A 785 -10.76 14.14 -10.72
N GLY A 786 -9.79 14.85 -10.13
CA GLY A 786 -9.86 15.23 -8.71
C GLY A 786 -9.84 14.06 -7.71
N LEU A 787 -9.42 12.86 -8.13
CA LEU A 787 -9.41 11.65 -7.29
C LEU A 787 -8.12 11.54 -6.45
N TYR A 788 -7.74 12.62 -5.74
CA TYR A 788 -6.44 12.72 -5.05
C TYR A 788 -6.25 11.60 -4.01
N GLY A 789 -7.28 11.35 -3.20
CA GLY A 789 -7.30 10.37 -2.11
C GLY A 789 -7.66 8.95 -2.52
N GLU A 790 -8.18 8.72 -3.73
CA GLU A 790 -8.50 7.36 -4.22
C GLU A 790 -7.28 6.59 -4.73
N ARG A 791 -6.19 7.32 -5.01
CA ARG A 791 -4.88 6.76 -5.41
C ARG A 791 -4.97 5.83 -6.61
N VAL A 792 -5.73 6.21 -7.63
CA VAL A 792 -5.89 5.44 -8.87
C VAL A 792 -4.96 5.97 -9.98
N GLY A 793 -4.30 5.05 -10.69
CA GLY A 793 -3.40 5.31 -11.82
C GLY A 793 -3.19 4.07 -12.67
N ALA A 794 -2.46 4.21 -13.78
CA ALA A 794 -2.18 3.12 -14.71
C ALA A 794 -0.75 3.20 -15.21
N LEU A 795 -0.10 2.04 -15.34
CA LEU A 795 1.15 1.89 -16.09
C LEU A 795 0.84 1.18 -17.40
N SER A 796 1.12 1.85 -18.52
CA SER A 796 1.06 1.26 -19.86
C SER A 796 2.46 1.12 -20.44
N ILE A 797 2.79 -0.07 -20.95
CA ILE A 797 4.07 -0.34 -21.64
C ILE A 797 3.75 -0.68 -23.10
N VAL A 798 4.28 0.12 -24.02
CA VAL A 798 4.21 -0.11 -25.46
C VAL A 798 5.39 -0.97 -25.87
N CYS A 799 5.13 -2.15 -26.41
CA CYS A 799 6.13 -3.12 -26.88
C CYS A 799 6.19 -3.16 -28.41
N LYS A 800 7.19 -3.87 -28.98
CA LYS A 800 7.26 -4.10 -30.44
C LYS A 800 6.24 -5.11 -30.97
N THR A 801 5.79 -6.07 -30.15
CA THR A 801 4.84 -7.12 -30.58
C THR A 801 3.89 -7.51 -29.46
N ALA A 802 2.75 -8.13 -29.82
CA ALA A 802 1.78 -8.64 -28.86
C ALA A 802 2.35 -9.79 -27.99
N ASP A 803 3.24 -10.62 -28.55
CA ASP A 803 3.92 -11.67 -27.78
C ASP A 803 4.77 -11.07 -26.64
N VAL A 804 5.58 -10.06 -26.97
CA VAL A 804 6.40 -9.33 -25.98
C VAL A 804 5.52 -8.66 -24.94
N ALA A 805 4.41 -8.01 -25.34
CA ALA A 805 3.48 -7.44 -24.37
C ALA A 805 2.96 -8.50 -23.38
N SER A 806 2.58 -9.69 -23.86
CA SER A 806 2.15 -10.78 -22.98
C SER A 806 3.23 -11.25 -21.98
N LYS A 807 4.50 -11.26 -22.40
CA LYS A 807 5.65 -11.56 -21.53
C LYS A 807 5.84 -10.48 -20.48
N VAL A 808 5.79 -9.21 -20.89
CA VAL A 808 5.89 -8.04 -20.00
C VAL A 808 4.78 -8.06 -18.95
N GLU A 809 3.52 -8.34 -19.34
CA GLU A 809 2.41 -8.48 -18.38
C GLU A 809 2.68 -9.56 -17.34
N SER A 810 3.19 -10.72 -17.76
CA SER A 810 3.48 -11.82 -16.85
C SER A 810 4.52 -11.44 -15.78
N GLN A 811 5.52 -10.64 -16.14
CA GLN A 811 6.52 -10.13 -15.19
C GLN A 811 5.97 -9.01 -14.29
N LEU A 812 5.13 -8.11 -14.83
CA LEU A 812 4.48 -7.07 -14.03
C LEU A 812 3.62 -7.68 -12.92
N LYS A 813 2.97 -8.82 -13.16
CA LYS A 813 2.24 -9.56 -12.12
C LYS A 813 3.16 -9.96 -10.96
N LEU A 814 4.38 -10.44 -11.24
CA LEU A 814 5.38 -10.80 -10.22
C LEU A 814 5.90 -9.58 -9.44
N VAL A 815 5.96 -8.40 -10.07
CA VAL A 815 6.33 -7.14 -9.38
C VAL A 815 5.19 -6.68 -8.45
N ILE A 816 3.95 -6.70 -8.93
CA ILE A 816 2.78 -6.20 -8.18
C ILE A 816 2.43 -7.10 -6.99
N ARG A 817 2.53 -8.41 -7.18
CA ARG A 817 2.08 -9.42 -6.23
C ARG A 817 2.67 -9.27 -4.81
N PRO A 818 3.99 -9.07 -4.61
CA PRO A 818 4.58 -8.81 -3.30
C PRO A 818 4.41 -7.36 -2.81
N MET A 819 4.10 -6.39 -3.69
CA MET A 819 3.91 -4.99 -3.28
C MET A 819 2.56 -4.76 -2.60
N TYR A 820 1.47 -5.09 -3.30
CA TYR A 820 0.09 -4.86 -2.83
C TYR A 820 -0.89 -5.95 -3.27
N SER A 821 -0.39 -7.03 -3.88
CA SER A 821 -1.13 -8.21 -4.36
C SER A 821 -2.08 -7.94 -5.53
N ASN A 822 -3.04 -7.05 -5.37
CA ASN A 822 -3.92 -6.51 -6.41
C ASN A 822 -4.41 -5.11 -5.98
N PRO A 823 -4.73 -4.22 -6.93
CA PRO A 823 -5.01 -2.81 -6.63
C PRO A 823 -6.44 -2.58 -6.10
N PRO A 824 -6.72 -1.42 -5.46
CA PRO A 824 -8.06 -1.06 -4.97
C PRO A 824 -9.11 -0.87 -6.07
N ILE A 825 -10.32 -1.36 -5.87
CA ILE A 825 -11.38 -1.37 -6.89
C ILE A 825 -12.12 -0.03 -7.05
N HIS A 826 -12.29 0.75 -5.98
CA HIS A 826 -13.24 1.86 -5.97
C HIS A 826 -12.89 2.99 -6.94
N GLY A 827 -11.71 3.60 -6.80
CA GLY A 827 -11.27 4.67 -7.70
C GLY A 827 -11.23 4.24 -9.17
N ALA A 828 -10.78 3.02 -9.47
CA ALA A 828 -10.77 2.49 -10.83
C ALA A 828 -12.18 2.26 -11.39
N SER A 829 -13.15 1.88 -10.54
CA SER A 829 -14.56 1.77 -10.94
C SER A 829 -15.12 3.13 -11.32
N ILE A 830 -14.84 4.19 -10.56
CA ILE A 830 -15.30 5.56 -10.87
C ILE A 830 -14.76 5.99 -12.24
N VAL A 831 -13.45 5.85 -12.45
CA VAL A 831 -12.81 6.19 -13.73
C VAL A 831 -13.42 5.38 -14.87
N ALA A 832 -13.57 4.06 -14.71
CA ALA A 832 -14.14 3.20 -15.75
C ALA A 832 -15.59 3.58 -16.08
N THR A 833 -16.42 3.87 -15.07
CA THR A 833 -17.80 4.33 -15.28
C THR A 833 -17.85 5.61 -16.10
N ILE A 834 -17.01 6.61 -15.78
CA ILE A 834 -16.96 7.89 -16.50
C ILE A 834 -16.44 7.68 -17.93
N LEU A 835 -15.37 6.92 -18.11
CA LEU A 835 -14.75 6.76 -19.44
C LEU A 835 -15.54 5.85 -20.39
N LYS A 836 -16.43 5.00 -19.86
CA LYS A 836 -17.25 4.05 -20.64
C LYS A 836 -18.54 4.66 -21.13
N ASP A 837 -19.12 5.57 -20.35
CA ASP A 837 -20.37 6.25 -20.66
C ASP A 837 -20.09 7.58 -21.38
N ARG A 838 -20.70 7.79 -22.55
CA ARG A 838 -20.42 8.97 -23.37
C ARG A 838 -20.85 10.26 -22.69
N ASP A 839 -22.00 10.27 -22.04
CA ASP A 839 -22.56 11.48 -21.45
C ASP A 839 -21.78 11.87 -20.18
N LEU A 840 -21.36 10.89 -19.37
CA LEU A 840 -20.45 11.14 -18.25
C LEU A 840 -19.06 11.58 -18.72
N PHE A 841 -18.53 11.00 -19.80
CA PHE A 841 -17.26 11.44 -20.37
C PHE A 841 -17.33 12.89 -20.84
N ASP A 842 -18.38 13.26 -21.56
CA ASP A 842 -18.60 14.62 -22.06
C ASP A 842 -18.72 15.62 -20.89
N GLU A 843 -19.52 15.30 -19.86
CA GLU A 843 -19.63 16.11 -18.64
C GLU A 843 -18.28 16.29 -17.95
N TRP A 844 -17.50 15.22 -17.81
CA TRP A 844 -16.16 15.29 -17.24
C TRP A 844 -15.22 16.21 -18.05
N THR A 845 -15.23 16.12 -19.37
CA THR A 845 -14.36 16.98 -20.21
C THR A 845 -14.70 18.46 -20.07
N ILE A 846 -15.99 18.80 -19.88
CA ILE A 846 -16.43 20.17 -19.60
C ILE A 846 -15.90 20.64 -18.25
N GLU A 847 -16.08 19.84 -17.18
CA GLU A 847 -15.57 20.20 -15.84
C GLU A 847 -14.04 20.30 -15.82
N LEU A 848 -13.34 19.41 -16.53
CA LEU A 848 -11.90 19.42 -16.71
C LEU A 848 -11.41 20.71 -17.38
N LYS A 849 -12.06 21.10 -18.49
CA LYS A 849 -11.73 22.33 -19.21
C LYS A 849 -11.97 23.55 -18.32
N ALA A 850 -13.07 23.61 -17.57
CA ALA A 850 -13.34 24.70 -16.65
C ALA A 850 -12.25 24.84 -15.56
N MET A 851 -11.75 23.73 -15.03
CA MET A 851 -10.63 23.76 -14.08
C MET A 851 -9.34 24.29 -14.72
N ALA A 852 -9.01 23.86 -15.95
CA ALA A 852 -7.83 24.32 -16.68
C ALA A 852 -7.92 25.82 -17.01
N ASP A 853 -9.07 26.27 -17.53
CA ASP A 853 -9.33 27.67 -17.88
C ASP A 853 -9.20 28.59 -16.64
N ARG A 854 -9.64 28.12 -15.47
CA ARG A 854 -9.43 28.86 -14.22
C ARG A 854 -7.95 29.00 -13.87
N ILE A 855 -7.16 27.94 -13.98
CA ILE A 855 -5.71 28.01 -13.70
C ILE A 855 -5.04 29.02 -14.63
N ILE A 856 -5.39 28.99 -15.92
CA ILE A 856 -4.91 29.96 -16.92
C ILE A 856 -5.31 31.39 -16.50
N SER A 857 -6.56 31.60 -16.11
CA SER A 857 -7.04 32.89 -15.60
C SER A 857 -6.26 33.36 -14.37
N MET A 858 -5.99 32.49 -13.39
CA MET A 858 -5.19 32.85 -12.20
C MET A 858 -3.76 33.26 -12.56
N ARG A 859 -3.15 32.64 -13.57
CA ARG A 859 -1.84 33.05 -14.10
C ARG A 859 -1.88 34.46 -14.68
N HIS A 860 -2.87 34.75 -15.52
CA HIS A 860 -3.05 36.09 -16.07
C HIS A 860 -3.31 37.13 -14.99
N GLN A 861 -4.21 36.86 -14.04
CA GLN A 861 -4.52 37.80 -12.96
C GLN A 861 -3.31 38.11 -12.08
N LEU A 862 -2.50 37.10 -11.71
CA LEU A 862 -1.28 37.32 -10.94
C LEU A 862 -0.26 38.15 -11.71
N PHE A 863 -0.01 37.82 -12.98
CA PHE A 863 0.91 38.57 -13.83
C PHE A 863 0.49 40.03 -13.99
N GLU A 864 -0.78 40.28 -14.32
CA GLU A 864 -1.33 41.62 -14.49
C GLU A 864 -1.31 42.42 -13.17
N SER A 865 -1.59 41.77 -12.04
CA SER A 865 -1.52 42.39 -10.72
C SER A 865 -0.08 42.82 -10.36
N LEU A 866 0.91 41.95 -10.59
CA LEU A 866 2.34 42.29 -10.39
C LEU A 866 2.80 43.43 -11.30
N ARG A 867 2.37 43.43 -12.57
CA ARG A 867 2.67 44.49 -13.53
C ARG A 867 2.05 45.82 -13.10
N ALA A 868 0.77 45.82 -12.76
CA ALA A 868 0.06 47.02 -12.32
C ALA A 868 0.63 47.60 -11.02
N LYS A 869 1.13 46.74 -10.11
CA LYS A 869 1.83 47.15 -8.89
C LYS A 869 3.21 47.77 -9.14
N GLY A 870 3.77 47.61 -10.35
CA GLY A 870 5.13 48.03 -10.66
C GLY A 870 6.18 47.17 -9.96
N THR A 871 5.91 45.89 -9.72
CA THR A 871 6.85 44.98 -9.07
C THR A 871 8.13 44.81 -9.90
N PRO A 872 9.33 45.05 -9.32
CA PRO A 872 10.59 44.91 -10.05
C PRO A 872 10.78 43.51 -10.68
N GLY A 873 11.40 43.47 -11.86
CA GLY A 873 11.74 42.24 -12.59
C GLY A 873 10.73 41.81 -13.68
N ASP A 874 11.09 40.78 -14.47
CA ASP A 874 10.21 40.20 -15.48
C ASP A 874 9.38 39.03 -14.94
N TRP A 875 8.06 39.22 -14.91
CA TRP A 875 7.07 38.26 -14.44
C TRP A 875 6.34 37.53 -15.58
N SER A 876 6.69 37.77 -16.85
CA SER A 876 6.03 37.21 -18.03
C SER A 876 6.10 35.68 -18.11
N HIS A 877 7.06 35.06 -17.43
CA HIS A 877 7.17 33.61 -17.32
C HIS A 877 5.91 32.95 -16.71
N ILE A 878 5.16 33.64 -15.83
CA ILE A 878 3.93 33.11 -15.21
C ILE A 878 2.88 32.73 -16.25
N ILE A 879 2.78 33.50 -17.34
CA ILE A 879 1.81 33.26 -18.43
C ILE A 879 2.39 32.45 -19.61
N LYS A 880 3.72 32.36 -19.73
CA LYS A 880 4.40 31.49 -20.70
C LYS A 880 4.42 30.03 -20.24
N GLN A 881 4.47 29.81 -18.93
CA GLN A 881 4.40 28.49 -18.29
C GLN A 881 2.94 28.04 -18.13
N ILE A 882 2.72 26.72 -18.08
CA ILE A 882 1.40 26.10 -18.07
C ILE A 882 1.17 25.19 -16.84
N GLY A 883 -0.07 24.76 -16.65
CA GLY A 883 -0.45 23.80 -15.61
C GLY A 883 -0.41 24.36 -14.19
N MET A 884 -0.24 23.49 -13.20
CA MET A 884 -0.45 23.83 -11.78
C MET A 884 0.69 24.63 -11.13
N PHE A 885 1.92 24.57 -11.64
CA PHE A 885 3.09 25.09 -10.92
C PHE A 885 3.85 26.14 -11.71
N THR A 886 4.48 27.04 -10.98
CA THR A 886 5.42 28.03 -11.50
C THR A 886 6.49 28.26 -10.44
N PHE A 887 7.73 28.48 -10.87
CA PHE A 887 8.73 29.09 -10.00
C PHE A 887 8.55 30.60 -10.03
N THR A 888 8.52 31.23 -8.86
CA THR A 888 8.46 32.69 -8.74
C THR A 888 9.83 33.35 -9.01
N GLY A 889 10.92 32.60 -8.83
CA GLY A 889 12.28 33.13 -8.85
C GLY A 889 12.71 33.80 -7.55
N LEU A 890 11.89 33.72 -6.50
CA LEU A 890 12.24 34.18 -5.15
C LEU A 890 13.25 33.23 -4.49
N ASN A 891 14.17 33.79 -3.71
CA ASN A 891 15.14 33.01 -2.93
C ASN A 891 14.56 32.57 -1.57
N SER A 892 15.28 31.73 -0.84
CA SER A 892 14.82 31.19 0.45
C SER A 892 14.59 32.25 1.52
N GLU A 893 15.34 33.35 1.51
CA GLU A 893 15.20 34.45 2.48
C GLU A 893 13.91 35.25 2.20
N GLN A 894 13.65 35.54 0.92
CA GLN A 894 12.41 36.18 0.47
C GLN A 894 11.19 35.32 0.77
N VAL A 895 11.28 33.99 0.57
CA VAL A 895 10.21 33.06 0.93
C VAL A 895 9.99 33.06 2.45
N ALA A 896 11.05 33.00 3.25
CA ALA A 896 10.95 33.04 4.71
C ALA A 896 10.30 34.36 5.19
N PHE A 897 10.67 35.48 4.58
CA PHE A 897 10.03 36.78 4.81
C PHE A 897 8.53 36.75 4.50
N MET A 898 8.12 36.21 3.35
CA MET A 898 6.70 36.09 2.99
C MET A 898 5.93 35.19 3.96
N THR A 899 6.53 34.10 4.43
CA THR A 899 5.91 33.24 5.44
C THR A 899 5.73 33.97 6.76
N LYS A 900 6.76 34.68 7.23
CA LYS A 900 6.75 35.37 8.52
C LYS A 900 5.82 36.59 8.54
N GLU A 901 5.91 37.45 7.53
CA GLU A 901 5.25 38.78 7.54
C GLU A 901 3.89 38.77 6.83
N TYR A 902 3.68 37.86 5.87
CA TYR A 902 2.45 37.79 5.06
C TYR A 902 1.67 36.49 5.24
N HIS A 903 2.16 35.54 6.07
CA HIS A 903 1.51 34.24 6.29
C HIS A 903 1.32 33.43 4.99
N ILE A 904 2.24 33.59 4.02
CA ILE A 904 2.19 32.86 2.76
C ILE A 904 3.17 31.68 2.80
N TYR A 905 2.62 30.49 2.66
CA TYR A 905 3.32 29.21 2.79
C TYR A 905 3.58 28.61 1.40
N MET A 906 4.85 28.51 1.03
CA MET A 906 5.33 27.89 -0.21
C MET A 906 6.64 27.14 0.04
N THR A 907 7.15 26.39 -0.94
CA THR A 907 8.44 25.71 -0.78
C THR A 907 9.59 26.72 -0.84
N SER A 908 10.68 26.45 -0.11
CA SER A 908 11.82 27.37 0.06
C SER A 908 12.57 27.70 -1.23
N ASP A 909 12.32 26.95 -2.31
CA ASP A 909 12.81 27.17 -3.66
C ASP A 909 11.92 28.11 -4.50
N GLY A 910 10.90 28.72 -3.88
CA GLY A 910 10.02 29.69 -4.52
C GLY A 910 8.99 29.09 -5.49
N ARG A 911 8.80 27.76 -5.49
CA ARG A 911 7.71 27.10 -6.25
C ARG A 911 6.36 27.34 -5.59
N ILE A 912 5.38 27.75 -6.39
CA ILE A 912 3.99 27.93 -5.98
C ILE A 912 3.00 27.12 -6.83
N SER A 913 1.85 26.81 -6.24
CA SER A 913 0.71 26.16 -6.88
C SER A 913 -0.33 27.20 -7.32
N MET A 914 -0.49 27.38 -8.63
CA MET A 914 -1.52 28.25 -9.23
C MET A 914 -2.93 27.75 -8.97
N ALA A 915 -3.07 26.44 -8.77
CA ALA A 915 -4.34 25.78 -8.47
C ALA A 915 -4.87 26.07 -7.04
N GLY A 916 -4.04 26.63 -6.17
CA GLY A 916 -4.44 27.11 -4.84
C GLY A 916 -4.85 28.59 -4.82
N LEU A 917 -4.67 29.32 -5.93
CA LEU A 917 -5.00 30.74 -6.01
C LEU A 917 -6.47 30.97 -6.34
N SER A 918 -6.94 32.15 -5.93
CA SER A 918 -8.27 32.70 -6.18
C SER A 918 -8.15 34.19 -6.49
N SER A 919 -9.14 34.78 -7.17
CA SER A 919 -9.13 36.22 -7.45
C SER A 919 -9.03 37.07 -6.19
N ARG A 920 -9.55 36.57 -5.06
CA ARG A 920 -9.45 37.22 -3.75
C ARG A 920 -8.05 37.19 -3.13
N THR A 921 -7.27 36.16 -3.43
CA THR A 921 -5.93 35.96 -2.82
C THR A 921 -4.79 36.52 -3.66
N VAL A 922 -5.02 36.75 -4.97
CA VAL A 922 -4.04 37.36 -5.88
C VAL A 922 -3.50 38.70 -5.35
N PRO A 923 -4.32 39.67 -4.89
CA PRO A 923 -3.78 40.94 -4.39
C PRO A 923 -2.83 40.77 -3.19
N HIS A 924 -3.18 39.89 -2.25
CA HIS A 924 -2.34 39.60 -1.07
C HIS A 924 -0.99 39.00 -1.47
N LEU A 925 -1.01 38.06 -2.43
CA LEU A 925 0.22 37.48 -2.96
C LEU A 925 1.07 38.52 -3.70
N THR A 926 0.45 39.39 -4.51
CA THR A 926 1.14 40.47 -5.23
C THR A 926 1.86 41.41 -4.27
N GLU A 927 1.20 41.86 -3.20
CA GLU A 927 1.82 42.72 -2.18
C GLU A 927 3.00 42.03 -1.50
N ALA A 928 2.84 40.76 -1.13
CA ALA A 928 3.88 39.98 -0.48
C ALA A 928 5.10 39.78 -1.39
N ILE A 929 4.90 39.44 -2.67
CA ILE A 929 5.99 39.31 -3.65
C ILE A 929 6.68 40.66 -3.85
N HIS A 930 5.92 41.74 -4.03
CA HIS A 930 6.46 43.09 -4.20
C HIS A 930 7.33 43.50 -3.01
N ALA A 931 6.84 43.29 -1.79
CA ALA A 931 7.59 43.58 -0.58
C ALA A 931 8.84 42.72 -0.45
N ALA A 932 8.75 41.42 -0.77
CA ALA A 932 9.90 40.52 -0.70
C ALA A 932 11.04 40.99 -1.61
N VAL A 933 10.75 41.33 -2.88
CA VAL A 933 11.79 41.75 -3.83
C VAL A 933 12.31 43.17 -3.63
N THR A 934 11.60 44.02 -2.87
CA THR A 934 12.02 45.41 -2.63
C THR A 934 12.66 45.64 -1.26
N ARG A 935 12.33 44.81 -0.26
CA ARG A 935 12.79 44.97 1.13
C ARG A 935 13.82 43.94 1.56
N VAL A 936 13.85 42.77 0.91
CA VAL A 936 14.79 41.68 1.16
C VAL A 936 15.66 41.58 -0.10
N ALA A 937 16.67 42.46 -0.16
CA ALA A 937 17.62 42.54 -1.26
C ALA A 937 18.75 41.50 -1.06
#